data_AF-A0A8T5DVL9-F1
#
_entry.id   AF-A0A8T5DVL9-F1
#
_cell.length_a   1.000
_cell.length_b   1.000
_cell.length_c   1.000
_cell.angle_alpha   90.00
_cell.angle_beta   90.00
_cell.angle_gamma   90.00
#
_symmetry.space_group_name_H-M   'P 1'
#
loop_
_entity.id
_entity.type
_entity.pdbx_description
1 polymer ?
#
loop_
_entity_poly.entity_id
_entity_poly.type
_entity_poly.pdbx_seq_one_letter_code
_entity_poly.pdbx_strand_id
1 'polypeptide(L)'
;MNNKRTFSFTLTTIFLLFSNILLSSTSFSEAETAVEKLYVPMESYYSIEGEQNHPLISHYNSKGTDLIRILPSEGVYEDNWATRYDSISAREISNIACEDGNQTIPDEHGLSDYNWIWGQFISHDIDFTLTQNGRVDGTPETLNIPIPNMDKWMDPYSVGSLQIPMVRSMYNSSTGDDTSPREFQNSITGWLDGSQVYGSSDFDSQWLKEGSLGKMKVTNTEIGEFLPKAADGEESPSISFVGFSASERFVAGDSRANEHSALTAMHVLFLREHNRIASEVHMENPDYTDKQIYQIARKINTAQMQYITYFEFLPSLGVNLPEYLGFNETIDPRISNEFSTLAFRMGHSQINDISLRFGTDYDIKEYDSILLSDGFWLPSNMISDGGIEPVLRGAAVSNQAANDIYYVSSLRNSMFGEPGLGGLDMCAIDIQRGRDHGLPNYNQLRQHFNLQGIENWSDISNDLETIEKMELAYPDVEQVDPIMGLYSENHIENSSLGETMHAIIEDQFIRLRDGDIFYFENDLELIPHIQAIKESTLSSIILRNTNINKMQCDSMYSQPDTSKMDCFASELSEPYLNRIMGDSNVEYQPPQVNSLIKKSELVNFQELDNGTIPIHFWSSYGPTTAVGDCNGDGLEDIWVGSSYDQEGWETGIKQSVGQTFLFLNQGSGSFEDITLDSGLLFRNSTYLGASWADYDNDGDLDIYLSNNGFHSLDINTFFPNKLFSNDGHCKFTDVTTEVGLGNIGHSSSSAWADYDHDGDLDLHSTNVGQLIEENGEAVIESDILYRNQLVESGVARFIDVTEESGGIYGGIFKPLDNESISVNGPFSWMPSSASNPSSNALLWQLYEENEDAFEQGTSISWSSLFIDLNNDGFEDLFVATDFGRSAFYKNNGDGTFILNTFESNLSAFGTAMGLDAGDVDGDGDLDICQTNLGPNYIYKQQESNTYVEASLESGLNLGISAESVSWDCSIIDIDLDGDLDIWFGSGNLNPFFSFSPNSIYLNNGDGVFGEVVLNSDLINPMSKTMGSAWCDFDLDGDLDLIVGDSNFGVTYYENDASQREGAEWIAIDVIEPYGDANISLTSVGAKVDFELSNGKLIRQIVKIGSGFSGSKDTTIHLGIPEGESIVSITVIWNDGAEAYISQPETNQYLEIDKSKEYDSKALGEQIADKVRVLPLAILLIFSSLFIYKLVFGSKRN
;
A
#
# COMPACT_ATOMS: atom_id res chain seq x y z
N MET A 1 -12.96 -57.35 48.60
CA MET A 1 -14.31 -57.24 49.21
C MET A 1 -14.40 -55.91 49.93
N ASN A 2 -15.47 -55.10 49.88
CA ASN A 2 -16.63 -55.03 48.98
C ASN A 2 -16.99 -53.51 48.84
N ASN A 3 -17.25 -52.92 47.67
CA ASN A 3 -18.38 -53.10 46.74
C ASN A 3 -19.66 -52.31 47.15
N LYS A 4 -19.95 -51.21 46.42
CA LYS A 4 -21.28 -50.67 46.00
C LYS A 4 -22.28 -49.97 46.96
N ARG A 5 -22.57 -48.70 46.60
CA ARG A 5 -23.88 -48.07 46.22
C ARG A 5 -25.07 -47.88 47.21
N THR A 6 -25.65 -46.65 47.15
CA THR A 6 -27.10 -46.27 47.23
C THR A 6 -27.86 -46.49 48.56
N PHE A 7 -29.05 -45.93 48.88
CA PHE A 7 -30.19 -45.25 48.17
C PHE A 7 -30.65 -43.99 48.99
N SER A 8 -31.08 -42.85 48.39
CA SER A 8 -32.49 -42.38 48.14
C SER A 8 -33.29 -41.89 49.39
N PHE A 9 -34.21 -40.91 49.36
CA PHE A 9 -35.56 -40.83 48.72
C PHE A 9 -36.18 -39.41 48.96
N THR A 10 -37.06 -38.76 48.17
CA THR A 10 -37.64 -38.98 46.80
C THR A 10 -37.83 -37.58 46.09
N LEU A 11 -38.92 -37.04 45.47
CA LEU A 11 -40.35 -37.40 45.20
C LEU A 11 -40.97 -36.49 44.08
N THR A 12 -41.84 -37.03 43.21
CA THR A 12 -42.89 -36.35 42.35
C THR A 12 -42.43 -35.33 41.26
N THR A 13 -42.95 -35.26 40.02
CA THR A 13 -44.13 -35.89 39.33
C THR A 13 -43.94 -35.93 37.78
N ILE A 14 -44.65 -36.81 37.01
CA ILE A 14 -44.87 -36.78 35.51
C ILE A 14 -43.63 -37.18 34.63
N PHE A 15 -43.59 -38.02 33.54
CA PHE A 15 -44.48 -38.92 32.75
C PHE A 15 -45.47 -38.27 31.72
N LEU A 16 -45.49 -38.48 30.38
CA LEU A 16 -44.95 -39.47 29.38
C LEU A 16 -44.88 -38.81 27.94
N LEU A 17 -44.77 -39.53 26.79
CA LEU A 17 -43.62 -40.21 26.13
C LEU A 17 -44.02 -40.88 24.77
N PHE A 18 -43.13 -40.84 23.76
CA PHE A 18 -42.93 -41.76 22.58
C PHE A 18 -43.78 -41.79 21.25
N SER A 19 -43.05 -41.53 20.14
CA SER A 19 -42.86 -42.30 18.86
C SER A 19 -43.91 -42.47 17.72
N ASN A 20 -43.61 -41.82 16.58
CA ASN A 20 -43.33 -42.33 15.20
C ASN A 20 -44.26 -43.25 14.34
N ILE A 21 -44.42 -42.81 13.06
CA ILE A 21 -44.36 -43.53 11.75
C ILE A 21 -45.65 -43.98 10.97
N LEU A 22 -45.84 -43.30 9.81
CA LEU A 22 -46.38 -43.64 8.46
C LEU A 22 -47.83 -44.17 8.16
N LEU A 23 -48.48 -43.45 7.22
CA LEU A 23 -49.38 -43.84 6.10
C LEU A 23 -50.68 -44.66 6.38
N SER A 24 -51.88 -44.22 5.97
CA SER A 24 -52.33 -44.21 4.56
C SER A 24 -53.78 -43.71 4.33
N SER A 25 -54.03 -43.15 3.13
CA SER A 25 -55.28 -43.09 2.32
C SER A 25 -56.65 -42.62 2.91
N THR A 26 -57.18 -41.51 2.32
CA THR A 26 -58.59 -41.26 1.86
C THR A 26 -59.79 -41.56 2.79
N SER A 27 -60.85 -40.75 2.94
CA SER A 27 -61.32 -39.48 2.31
C SER A 27 -62.55 -38.98 3.12
N PHE A 28 -63.44 -38.03 2.78
CA PHE A 28 -63.87 -37.40 1.51
C PHE A 28 -64.49 -35.99 1.75
N SER A 29 -65.01 -35.34 0.71
CA SER A 29 -65.46 -33.94 0.57
C SER A 29 -66.49 -33.36 1.56
N GLU A 30 -66.39 -32.05 1.79
CA GLU A 30 -67.35 -31.08 1.22
C GLU A 30 -66.56 -29.85 0.68
N ALA A 31 -67.14 -29.08 -0.24
CA ALA A 31 -66.47 -28.03 -1.03
C ALA A 31 -67.43 -26.82 -1.23
N GLU A 32 -67.06 -25.65 -1.76
CA GLU A 32 -65.83 -25.19 -2.42
C GLU A 32 -65.76 -23.65 -2.35
N THR A 33 -64.58 -23.07 -2.12
CA THR A 33 -64.23 -21.69 -2.51
C THR A 33 -62.72 -21.59 -2.49
N ALA A 34 -62.11 -21.24 -3.62
CA ALA A 34 -60.66 -21.04 -3.70
C ALA A 34 -60.27 -19.75 -2.96
N VAL A 35 -59.67 -19.93 -1.78
CA VAL A 35 -58.61 -19.03 -1.30
C VAL A 35 -57.34 -19.81 -1.56
N GLU A 36 -56.44 -19.26 -2.38
CA GLU A 36 -55.15 -19.88 -2.61
C GLU A 36 -54.39 -19.98 -1.29
N LYS A 37 -53.74 -21.11 -1.08
CA LYS A 37 -52.81 -21.24 0.04
C LYS A 37 -51.56 -20.49 -0.37
N LEU A 38 -51.41 -19.24 0.07
CA LEU A 38 -50.06 -18.70 0.21
C LEU A 38 -49.30 -19.67 1.11
N TYR A 39 -48.21 -20.23 0.56
CA TYR A 39 -47.17 -20.81 1.38
C TYR A 39 -46.59 -19.68 2.22
N VAL A 40 -46.45 -19.92 3.52
CA VAL A 40 -45.75 -18.99 4.42
C VAL A 40 -44.41 -19.64 4.72
N PRO A 41 -43.27 -19.03 4.34
CA PRO A 41 -41.96 -19.58 4.62
C PRO A 41 -41.70 -19.68 6.12
N MET A 42 -40.78 -20.58 6.49
CA MET A 42 -40.56 -20.96 7.89
C MET A 42 -39.87 -19.85 8.72
N GLU A 43 -39.07 -19.04 8.04
CA GLU A 43 -38.57 -17.73 8.44
C GLU A 43 -39.03 -16.72 7.36
N SER A 44 -39.16 -15.42 7.67
CA SER A 44 -39.64 -14.44 6.69
C SER A 44 -38.55 -13.84 5.78
N TYR A 45 -37.35 -14.42 5.76
CA TYR A 45 -36.18 -13.91 5.05
C TYR A 45 -35.36 -15.08 4.48
N TYR A 46 -34.59 -14.83 3.42
CA TYR A 46 -33.65 -15.80 2.83
C TYR A 46 -32.74 -16.42 3.90
N SER A 47 -32.53 -17.73 3.83
CA SER A 47 -31.41 -18.35 4.54
C SER A 47 -30.06 -17.83 4.02
N ILE A 48 -28.97 -18.12 4.74
CA ILE A 48 -27.61 -17.71 4.35
C ILE A 48 -27.01 -18.65 3.29
N GLU A 49 -27.38 -19.93 3.32
CA GLU A 49 -26.86 -20.96 2.40
C GLU A 49 -27.85 -21.29 1.27
N GLY A 50 -28.88 -20.46 1.06
CA GLY A 50 -29.93 -20.61 0.05
C GLY A 50 -30.92 -21.77 0.28
N GLU A 51 -30.70 -22.63 1.28
CA GLU A 51 -31.59 -23.71 1.67
C GLU A 51 -32.99 -23.22 2.09
N GLN A 52 -34.00 -24.07 1.84
CA GLN A 52 -35.39 -23.95 2.32
C GLN A 52 -36.18 -22.71 1.83
N ASN A 53 -35.57 -21.86 1.00
CA ASN A 53 -36.23 -20.71 0.37
C ASN A 53 -37.35 -21.17 -0.60
N HIS A 54 -37.10 -22.17 -1.45
CA HIS A 54 -38.13 -22.70 -2.36
C HIS A 54 -39.08 -23.71 -1.65
N PRO A 55 -40.42 -23.50 -1.68
CA PRO A 55 -41.38 -24.18 -0.80
C PRO A 55 -41.52 -25.70 -0.98
N LEU A 56 -41.28 -26.21 -2.20
CA LEU A 56 -41.45 -27.63 -2.52
C LEU A 56 -40.13 -28.41 -2.57
N ILE A 57 -39.01 -27.72 -2.84
CA ILE A 57 -37.71 -28.33 -3.15
C ILE A 57 -36.62 -27.51 -2.46
N SER A 58 -36.30 -27.88 -1.22
CA SER A 58 -35.51 -27.07 -0.28
C SER A 58 -34.03 -26.86 -0.65
N HIS A 59 -33.55 -27.44 -1.76
CA HIS A 59 -32.18 -27.31 -2.25
C HIS A 59 -32.09 -26.58 -3.60
N TYR A 60 -33.19 -25.99 -4.08
CA TYR A 60 -33.12 -25.07 -5.21
C TYR A 60 -32.35 -23.82 -4.78
N ASN A 61 -31.30 -23.50 -5.52
CA ASN A 61 -30.39 -22.37 -5.28
C ASN A 61 -29.73 -22.33 -3.89
N SER A 62 -29.65 -23.47 -3.19
CA SER A 62 -28.74 -23.60 -2.05
C SER A 62 -27.28 -23.73 -2.51
N LYS A 63 -26.34 -23.32 -1.66
CA LYS A 63 -24.91 -23.50 -1.88
C LYS A 63 -24.55 -24.96 -2.14
N GLY A 64 -23.63 -25.18 -3.09
CA GLY A 64 -23.20 -26.52 -3.52
C GLY A 64 -24.17 -27.24 -4.46
N THR A 65 -25.24 -26.59 -4.92
CA THR A 65 -26.19 -27.19 -5.87
C THR A 65 -25.61 -27.22 -7.28
N ASP A 66 -25.85 -28.31 -8.01
CA ASP A 66 -25.49 -28.40 -9.42
C ASP A 66 -26.24 -27.34 -10.26
N LEU A 67 -25.47 -26.60 -11.07
CA LEU A 67 -26.00 -25.78 -12.16
C LEU A 67 -26.88 -26.66 -13.07
N ILE A 68 -28.02 -26.14 -13.51
CA ILE A 68 -28.83 -26.85 -14.50
C ILE A 68 -28.20 -26.70 -15.89
N ARG A 69 -28.65 -27.53 -16.83
CA ARG A 69 -28.38 -27.31 -18.25
C ARG A 69 -29.67 -27.09 -19.02
N ILE A 70 -29.67 -26.10 -19.90
CA ILE A 70 -30.71 -25.83 -20.88
C ILE A 70 -30.67 -26.92 -21.98
N LEU A 71 -29.48 -27.44 -22.29
CA LEU A 71 -29.26 -28.55 -23.23
C LEU A 71 -28.29 -29.60 -22.67
N PRO A 72 -28.44 -30.90 -23.03
CA PRO A 72 -27.48 -31.93 -22.63
C PRO A 72 -26.04 -31.59 -23.06
N SER A 73 -25.06 -31.91 -22.20
CA SER A 73 -23.62 -31.83 -22.51
C SER A 73 -23.29 -32.53 -23.83
N GLU A 74 -22.37 -31.95 -24.61
CA GLU A 74 -21.93 -32.53 -25.89
C GLU A 74 -21.08 -33.82 -25.72
N GLY A 75 -20.70 -34.17 -24.50
CA GLY A 75 -20.03 -35.43 -24.18
C GLY A 75 -20.21 -35.90 -22.72
N VAL A 76 -19.89 -37.17 -22.45
CA VAL A 76 -19.96 -37.78 -21.11
C VAL A 76 -18.62 -37.75 -20.38
N TYR A 77 -17.60 -38.43 -20.90
CA TYR A 77 -16.24 -38.45 -20.32
C TYR A 77 -15.20 -38.77 -21.42
N GLU A 78 -13.97 -38.24 -21.25
CA GLU A 78 -12.70 -38.30 -22.03
C GLU A 78 -12.61 -38.66 -23.54
N ASP A 79 -13.59 -39.33 -24.16
CA ASP A 79 -13.61 -39.56 -25.61
C ASP A 79 -14.05 -38.27 -26.35
N ASN A 80 -13.04 -37.51 -26.80
CA ASN A 80 -13.05 -36.64 -27.99
C ASN A 80 -13.73 -35.25 -27.93
N TRP A 81 -14.30 -34.80 -26.79
CA TRP A 81 -15.03 -33.52 -26.71
C TRP A 81 -14.25 -32.34 -26.11
N ALA A 82 -13.63 -32.51 -24.93
CA ALA A 82 -12.93 -31.41 -24.22
C ALA A 82 -11.72 -30.82 -24.97
N THR A 83 -11.29 -31.45 -26.07
CA THR A 83 -10.17 -31.01 -26.91
C THR A 83 -10.58 -30.25 -28.17
N ARG A 84 -11.84 -30.36 -28.64
CA ARG A 84 -12.28 -29.96 -30.00
C ARG A 84 -11.17 -30.23 -31.04
N TYR A 85 -10.68 -31.47 -31.12
CA TYR A 85 -9.30 -31.81 -31.50
C TYR A 85 -8.77 -31.27 -32.85
N ASP A 86 -9.65 -31.04 -33.84
CA ASP A 86 -9.28 -30.50 -35.16
C ASP A 86 -9.44 -28.95 -35.26
N SER A 87 -9.85 -28.28 -34.18
CA SER A 87 -9.97 -26.82 -34.08
C SER A 87 -8.69 -26.14 -33.60
N ILE A 88 -8.56 -24.84 -33.88
CA ILE A 88 -7.44 -24.00 -33.42
C ILE A 88 -7.53 -23.67 -31.92
N SER A 89 -6.39 -23.24 -31.36
CA SER A 89 -6.31 -22.90 -29.93
C SER A 89 -7.25 -21.74 -29.55
N ALA A 90 -7.75 -21.73 -28.32
CA ALA A 90 -8.50 -20.59 -27.79
C ALA A 90 -7.70 -19.27 -27.84
N ARG A 91 -6.37 -19.32 -27.64
CA ARG A 91 -5.48 -18.15 -27.83
C ARG A 91 -5.32 -17.76 -29.30
N GLU A 92 -5.36 -18.72 -30.22
CA GLU A 92 -5.30 -18.47 -31.66
C GLU A 92 -6.61 -17.83 -32.16
N ILE A 93 -7.76 -18.27 -31.63
CA ILE A 93 -9.07 -17.63 -31.84
C ILE A 93 -9.06 -16.20 -31.26
N SER A 94 -8.59 -16.02 -30.03
CA SER A 94 -8.46 -14.70 -29.39
C SER A 94 -7.59 -13.75 -30.23
N ASN A 95 -6.49 -14.23 -30.81
CA ASN A 95 -5.63 -13.46 -31.72
C ASN A 95 -6.24 -13.17 -33.11
N ILE A 96 -7.31 -13.86 -33.51
CA ILE A 96 -7.99 -13.62 -34.79
C ILE A 96 -9.22 -12.73 -34.60
N ALA A 97 -10.01 -12.98 -33.55
CA ALA A 97 -11.31 -12.35 -33.33
C ALA A 97 -11.30 -11.29 -32.22
N CYS A 98 -10.68 -11.57 -31.07
CA CYS A 98 -10.80 -10.74 -29.87
C CYS A 98 -9.89 -9.50 -29.84
N GLU A 99 -9.09 -9.24 -30.87
CA GLU A 99 -8.21 -8.05 -30.95
C GLU A 99 -8.94 -6.83 -31.53
N ASP A 100 -9.07 -5.80 -30.69
CA ASP A 100 -9.72 -4.50 -30.95
C ASP A 100 -8.85 -3.52 -31.77
N GLY A 101 -7.55 -3.80 -31.89
CA GLY A 101 -6.57 -2.91 -32.51
C GLY A 101 -6.26 -1.64 -31.70
N ASN A 102 -6.44 -1.69 -30.38
CA ASN A 102 -6.40 -0.55 -29.45
C ASN A 102 -7.45 0.54 -29.79
N GLN A 103 -8.66 0.13 -30.19
CA GLN A 103 -9.81 0.99 -30.49
C GLN A 103 -11.11 0.35 -30.00
N THR A 104 -11.33 0.42 -28.69
CA THR A 104 -12.59 0.06 -28.03
C THR A 104 -13.79 0.71 -28.73
N ILE A 105 -14.73 -0.10 -29.21
CA ILE A 105 -15.97 0.38 -29.81
C ILE A 105 -16.92 0.75 -28.67
N PRO A 106 -17.40 2.01 -28.57
CA PRO A 106 -18.33 2.39 -27.51
C PRO A 106 -19.75 1.87 -27.80
N ASP A 107 -20.51 1.55 -26.75
CA ASP A 107 -21.90 1.10 -26.86
C ASP A 107 -22.78 2.11 -27.63
N GLU A 108 -23.60 1.60 -28.53
CA GLU A 108 -24.38 2.39 -29.49
C GLU A 108 -25.65 3.03 -28.88
N HIS A 109 -26.11 2.54 -27.73
CA HIS A 109 -27.23 3.10 -26.97
C HIS A 109 -26.76 4.09 -25.88
N GLY A 110 -25.46 4.12 -25.59
CA GLY A 110 -24.81 5.05 -24.67
C GLY A 110 -24.76 4.57 -23.22
N LEU A 111 -24.78 3.25 -22.99
CA LEU A 111 -24.75 2.66 -21.64
C LEU A 111 -23.51 3.09 -20.84
N SER A 112 -23.67 3.32 -19.54
CA SER A 112 -22.57 3.68 -18.63
C SER A 112 -21.73 2.48 -18.21
N ASP A 113 -20.51 2.68 -17.71
CA ASP A 113 -19.75 1.61 -17.05
C ASP A 113 -20.51 0.97 -15.87
N TYR A 114 -21.46 1.69 -15.21
CA TYR A 114 -22.32 1.09 -14.18
C TYR A 114 -23.08 -0.14 -14.66
N ASN A 115 -23.35 -0.30 -15.96
CA ASN A 115 -24.06 -1.46 -16.49
C ASN A 115 -23.22 -2.73 -16.34
N TRP A 116 -21.98 -2.77 -16.86
CA TRP A 116 -21.11 -3.94 -16.70
C TRP A 116 -20.68 -4.15 -15.24
N ILE A 117 -20.43 -3.09 -14.47
CA ILE A 117 -20.13 -3.18 -13.02
C ILE A 117 -21.31 -3.83 -12.27
N TRP A 118 -22.55 -3.44 -12.59
CA TRP A 118 -23.74 -4.05 -12.00
C TRP A 118 -23.91 -5.51 -12.41
N GLY A 119 -23.71 -5.82 -13.69
CA GLY A 119 -23.76 -7.20 -14.21
C GLY A 119 -22.79 -8.12 -13.46
N GLN A 120 -21.54 -7.70 -13.28
CA GLN A 120 -20.53 -8.42 -12.51
C GLN A 120 -20.91 -8.55 -11.02
N PHE A 121 -21.31 -7.45 -10.37
CA PHE A 121 -21.73 -7.44 -8.96
C PHE A 121 -22.94 -8.34 -8.69
N ILE A 122 -23.82 -8.54 -9.68
CA ILE A 122 -24.95 -9.48 -9.61
C ILE A 122 -24.54 -10.92 -9.96
N SER A 123 -23.61 -11.15 -10.90
CA SER A 123 -23.02 -12.50 -11.10
C SER A 123 -22.39 -13.00 -9.80
N HIS A 124 -21.75 -12.09 -9.05
CA HIS A 124 -21.13 -12.42 -7.77
C HIS A 124 -22.13 -12.70 -6.63
N ASP A 125 -23.43 -12.39 -6.81
CA ASP A 125 -24.52 -12.81 -5.92
C ASP A 125 -25.04 -14.22 -6.27
N ILE A 126 -25.17 -14.50 -7.58
CA ILE A 126 -25.94 -15.67 -8.06
C ILE A 126 -25.09 -16.83 -8.57
N ASP A 127 -23.82 -16.64 -8.97
CA ASP A 127 -22.99 -17.73 -9.50
C ASP A 127 -21.49 -17.67 -9.15
N PHE A 128 -20.95 -18.84 -8.79
CA PHE A 128 -19.51 -19.06 -8.64
C PHE A 128 -19.14 -20.54 -8.86
N THR A 129 -18.36 -20.84 -9.90
CA THR A 129 -17.78 -22.18 -10.09
C THR A 129 -16.31 -22.18 -9.70
N LEU A 130 -15.97 -22.77 -8.55
CA LEU A 130 -14.59 -22.92 -8.10
C LEU A 130 -13.77 -23.83 -9.03
N THR A 131 -12.45 -23.59 -9.12
CA THR A 131 -11.52 -24.51 -9.80
C THR A 131 -10.93 -25.53 -8.82
N GLN A 132 -10.34 -26.60 -9.35
CA GLN A 132 -9.74 -27.68 -8.54
C GLN A 132 -8.49 -27.26 -7.74
N ASN A 133 -7.93 -26.06 -7.96
CA ASN A 133 -6.68 -25.65 -7.33
C ASN A 133 -6.82 -25.58 -5.80
N GLY A 134 -5.95 -26.29 -5.09
CA GLY A 134 -5.99 -26.44 -3.62
C GLY A 134 -7.23 -27.15 -3.05
N ARG A 135 -8.11 -27.72 -3.89
CA ARG A 135 -9.46 -28.17 -3.51
C ARG A 135 -9.77 -29.64 -3.82
N VAL A 136 -8.78 -30.42 -4.28
CA VAL A 136 -8.90 -31.86 -4.56
C VAL A 136 -7.75 -32.69 -3.96
N ASP A 137 -8.01 -33.95 -3.63
CA ASP A 137 -7.00 -34.91 -3.14
C ASP A 137 -6.05 -35.33 -4.29
N GLY A 138 -4.96 -34.59 -4.49
CA GLY A 138 -3.87 -34.94 -5.41
C GLY A 138 -3.45 -33.80 -6.31
N THR A 139 -3.09 -34.11 -7.56
CA THR A 139 -2.80 -33.10 -8.59
C THR A 139 -4.11 -32.66 -9.24
N PRO A 140 -4.45 -31.35 -9.27
CA PRO A 140 -5.66 -30.88 -9.93
C PRO A 140 -5.59 -31.07 -11.44
N GLU A 141 -6.73 -31.30 -12.09
CA GLU A 141 -6.78 -31.41 -13.54
C GLU A 141 -6.54 -30.06 -14.22
N THR A 142 -5.77 -30.08 -15.31
CA THR A 142 -5.44 -28.90 -16.13
C THR A 142 -5.99 -29.05 -17.55
N LEU A 143 -6.38 -27.92 -18.15
CA LEU A 143 -6.86 -27.81 -19.53
C LEU A 143 -6.16 -26.63 -20.24
N ASN A 144 -4.85 -26.51 -20.01
CA ASN A 144 -3.98 -25.43 -20.50
C ASN A 144 -4.22 -25.10 -21.98
N ILE A 145 -4.17 -23.81 -22.30
CA ILE A 145 -4.41 -23.30 -23.64
C ILE A 145 -3.06 -23.26 -24.40
N PRO A 146 -2.92 -23.96 -25.54
CA PRO A 146 -1.70 -23.91 -26.34
C PRO A 146 -1.46 -22.51 -26.91
N ILE A 147 -0.24 -21.99 -26.83
CA ILE A 147 0.12 -20.70 -27.44
C ILE A 147 0.57 -20.95 -28.89
N PRO A 148 0.09 -20.18 -29.89
CA PRO A 148 0.54 -20.31 -31.28
C PRO A 148 2.00 -19.84 -31.43
N ASN A 149 2.74 -20.43 -32.38
CA ASN A 149 4.15 -20.08 -32.61
C ASN A 149 4.29 -18.60 -33.00
N MET A 150 5.21 -17.88 -32.34
CA MET A 150 5.44 -16.44 -32.51
C MET A 150 4.27 -15.55 -32.04
N ASP A 151 3.51 -15.97 -31.03
CA ASP A 151 2.56 -15.09 -30.33
C ASP A 151 3.33 -13.89 -29.73
N LYS A 152 3.01 -12.69 -30.22
CA LYS A 152 3.69 -11.43 -29.85
C LYS A 152 3.73 -11.21 -28.34
N TRP A 153 2.70 -11.66 -27.62
CA TRP A 153 2.48 -11.31 -26.22
C TRP A 153 2.73 -12.50 -25.29
N MET A 154 2.29 -13.70 -25.68
CA MET A 154 2.37 -14.89 -24.82
C MET A 154 3.59 -15.79 -25.10
N ASP A 155 4.27 -15.62 -26.24
CA ASP A 155 5.59 -16.22 -26.52
C ASP A 155 6.51 -15.23 -27.28
N PRO A 156 6.80 -14.04 -26.70
CA PRO A 156 7.55 -12.97 -27.38
C PRO A 156 8.96 -13.41 -27.80
N TYR A 157 9.55 -14.37 -27.08
CA TYR A 157 10.86 -14.93 -27.36
C TYR A 157 10.84 -16.15 -28.30
N SER A 158 9.66 -16.59 -28.75
CA SER A 158 9.46 -17.75 -29.64
C SER A 158 10.10 -19.03 -29.11
N VAL A 159 9.90 -19.31 -27.81
CA VAL A 159 10.32 -20.52 -27.11
C VAL A 159 9.62 -21.77 -27.66
N GLY A 160 8.38 -21.62 -28.13
CA GLY A 160 7.61 -22.68 -28.80
C GLY A 160 7.14 -23.82 -27.88
N SER A 161 7.20 -23.62 -26.56
CA SER A 161 6.75 -24.60 -25.56
C SER A 161 5.95 -24.01 -24.39
N LEU A 162 5.56 -22.74 -24.48
CA LEU A 162 4.72 -22.07 -23.48
C LEU A 162 3.24 -22.44 -23.67
N GLN A 163 2.47 -22.35 -22.58
CA GLN A 163 1.01 -22.52 -22.57
C GLN A 163 0.42 -21.56 -21.54
N ILE A 164 -0.80 -21.05 -21.78
CA ILE A 164 -1.53 -20.31 -20.75
C ILE A 164 -2.08 -21.36 -19.75
N PRO A 165 -1.74 -21.28 -18.45
CA PRO A 165 -2.15 -22.28 -17.48
C PRO A 165 -3.65 -22.18 -17.19
N MET A 166 -4.35 -23.31 -17.14
CA MET A 166 -5.77 -23.34 -16.80
C MET A 166 -6.11 -24.56 -15.95
N VAL A 167 -6.62 -24.33 -14.74
CA VAL A 167 -7.15 -25.38 -13.87
C VAL A 167 -8.64 -25.58 -14.15
N ARG A 168 -9.05 -26.84 -14.25
CA ARG A 168 -10.43 -27.24 -14.53
C ARG A 168 -11.37 -26.91 -13.37
N SER A 169 -12.64 -26.77 -13.68
CA SER A 169 -13.69 -26.51 -12.70
C SER A 169 -13.91 -27.70 -11.74
N MET A 170 -14.37 -27.40 -10.53
CA MET A 170 -14.90 -28.38 -9.59
C MET A 170 -16.23 -28.93 -10.12
N TYR A 171 -16.34 -30.25 -10.15
CA TYR A 171 -17.53 -30.96 -10.61
C TYR A 171 -18.05 -31.90 -9.54
N ASN A 172 -19.35 -32.17 -9.56
CA ASN A 172 -19.99 -33.10 -8.64
C ASN A 172 -19.42 -34.51 -8.84
N SER A 173 -18.75 -35.05 -7.83
CA SER A 173 -18.07 -36.36 -7.87
C SER A 173 -19.01 -37.57 -7.99
N SER A 174 -20.33 -37.36 -8.02
CA SER A 174 -21.33 -38.35 -8.40
C SER A 174 -21.64 -38.37 -9.91
N THR A 175 -20.96 -37.53 -10.68
CA THR A 175 -21.12 -37.31 -12.13
C THR A 175 -19.77 -37.42 -12.84
N GLY A 176 -19.72 -37.30 -14.17
CA GLY A 176 -18.47 -37.40 -14.92
C GLY A 176 -17.90 -38.82 -14.96
N ASP A 177 -18.68 -39.78 -15.44
CA ASP A 177 -18.24 -41.15 -15.72
C ASP A 177 -18.55 -41.55 -17.18
N ASP A 178 -18.17 -42.77 -17.59
CA ASP A 178 -18.43 -43.34 -18.93
C ASP A 178 -19.91 -43.26 -19.39
N THR A 179 -20.85 -42.93 -18.50
CA THR A 179 -22.30 -42.92 -18.72
C THR A 179 -22.99 -41.58 -18.38
N SER A 180 -22.32 -40.65 -17.71
CA SER A 180 -22.88 -39.36 -17.26
C SER A 180 -21.89 -38.21 -17.49
N PRO A 181 -22.33 -37.06 -18.04
CA PRO A 181 -21.49 -35.86 -18.12
C PRO A 181 -21.05 -35.38 -16.74
N ARG A 182 -20.03 -34.52 -16.71
CA ARG A 182 -19.68 -33.73 -15.51
C ARG A 182 -20.72 -32.62 -15.34
N GLU A 183 -21.26 -32.52 -14.13
CA GLU A 183 -22.08 -31.39 -13.70
C GLU A 183 -21.33 -30.55 -12.67
N PHE A 184 -21.54 -29.24 -12.70
CA PHE A 184 -20.71 -28.26 -12.00
C PHE A 184 -21.51 -27.58 -10.90
N GLN A 185 -20.92 -27.43 -9.71
CA GLN A 185 -21.61 -26.95 -8.51
C GLN A 185 -21.47 -25.43 -8.39
N ASN A 186 -22.58 -24.74 -8.16
CA ASN A 186 -22.54 -23.35 -7.69
C ASN A 186 -22.00 -23.33 -6.25
N SER A 187 -20.98 -22.51 -5.99
CA SER A 187 -20.24 -22.46 -4.74
C SER A 187 -20.75 -21.39 -3.77
N ILE A 188 -21.67 -20.54 -4.24
CA ILE A 188 -22.48 -19.57 -3.48
C ILE A 188 -23.97 -19.95 -3.59
N THR A 189 -24.89 -19.15 -3.02
CA THR A 189 -26.32 -19.35 -3.31
C THR A 189 -26.60 -19.04 -4.79
N GLY A 190 -27.73 -19.51 -5.31
CA GLY A 190 -28.20 -19.13 -6.66
C GLY A 190 -29.34 -18.12 -6.63
N TRP A 191 -29.60 -17.50 -5.48
CA TRP A 191 -30.68 -16.53 -5.30
C TRP A 191 -30.13 -15.12 -5.47
N LEU A 192 -30.97 -14.19 -5.95
CA LEU A 192 -30.66 -12.77 -5.94
C LEU A 192 -30.91 -12.20 -4.54
N ASP A 193 -30.13 -12.68 -3.56
CA ASP A 193 -30.35 -12.51 -2.11
C ASP A 193 -29.41 -11.52 -1.41
N GLY A 194 -28.43 -10.97 -2.13
CA GLY A 194 -27.39 -10.10 -1.58
C GLY A 194 -26.21 -10.86 -0.96
N SER A 195 -26.00 -12.11 -1.35
CA SER A 195 -24.98 -13.01 -0.79
C SER A 195 -23.55 -12.50 -1.01
N GLN A 196 -23.31 -11.70 -2.06
CA GLN A 196 -22.04 -10.99 -2.31
C GLN A 196 -21.74 -9.88 -1.29
N VAL A 197 -22.76 -9.41 -0.57
CA VAL A 197 -22.65 -8.53 0.60
C VAL A 197 -22.67 -9.32 1.91
N TYR A 198 -23.55 -10.33 2.02
CA TYR A 198 -23.90 -10.98 3.30
C TYR A 198 -23.21 -12.31 3.60
N GLY A 199 -22.45 -12.86 2.66
CA GLY A 199 -21.78 -14.15 2.78
C GLY A 199 -22.70 -15.32 2.42
N SER A 200 -22.14 -16.30 1.71
CA SER A 200 -22.81 -17.54 1.32
C SER A 200 -22.55 -18.72 2.27
N SER A 201 -22.13 -18.49 3.52
CA SER A 201 -22.16 -19.52 4.58
C SER A 201 -22.45 -18.94 5.94
N ASP A 202 -22.92 -19.77 6.86
CA ASP A 202 -23.12 -19.39 8.27
C ASP A 202 -21.82 -18.89 8.92
N PHE A 203 -20.64 -19.33 8.45
CA PHE A 203 -19.36 -18.77 8.90
C PHE A 203 -19.14 -17.37 8.33
N ASP A 204 -19.20 -17.22 7.00
CA ASP A 204 -18.92 -15.94 6.32
C ASP A 204 -19.85 -14.84 6.84
N SER A 205 -21.14 -15.15 6.93
CA SER A 205 -22.16 -14.22 7.38
C SER A 205 -22.02 -13.86 8.86
N GLN A 206 -21.54 -14.75 9.73
CA GLN A 206 -21.29 -14.39 11.14
C GLN A 206 -20.00 -13.57 11.28
N TRP A 207 -18.97 -13.84 10.47
CA TRP A 207 -17.74 -13.04 10.50
C TRP A 207 -17.98 -11.61 10.02
N LEU A 208 -18.84 -11.39 9.02
CA LEU A 208 -19.15 -10.07 8.45
C LEU A 208 -20.05 -9.18 9.33
N LYS A 209 -20.62 -9.70 10.43
CA LYS A 209 -21.49 -8.93 11.34
C LYS A 209 -20.69 -8.22 12.43
N GLU A 210 -21.09 -6.99 12.72
CA GLU A 210 -20.60 -6.23 13.89
C GLU A 210 -21.11 -6.84 15.21
N GLY A 211 -22.25 -7.52 15.18
CA GLY A 211 -22.90 -8.08 16.38
C GLY A 211 -23.50 -7.03 17.32
N SER A 212 -23.55 -5.77 16.88
CA SER A 212 -24.28 -4.70 17.53
C SER A 212 -25.10 -3.86 16.53
N LEU A 213 -26.26 -3.39 16.98
CA LEU A 213 -27.21 -2.56 16.22
C LEU A 213 -27.64 -3.14 14.86
N GLY A 214 -27.45 -4.44 14.60
CA GLY A 214 -27.73 -5.09 13.33
C GLY A 214 -26.78 -4.71 12.18
N LYS A 215 -25.64 -4.06 12.48
CA LYS A 215 -24.67 -3.60 11.49
C LYS A 215 -23.77 -4.71 10.93
N MET A 216 -23.20 -4.45 9.75
CA MET A 216 -22.03 -5.14 9.21
C MET A 216 -20.75 -4.54 9.80
N LYS A 217 -19.69 -5.34 9.95
CA LYS A 217 -18.35 -4.82 10.27
C LYS A 217 -17.89 -3.86 9.16
N VAL A 218 -17.07 -2.88 9.53
CA VAL A 218 -16.43 -1.93 8.61
C VAL A 218 -15.00 -1.66 9.05
N THR A 219 -14.12 -1.35 8.12
CA THR A 219 -12.92 -0.56 8.45
C THR A 219 -13.30 0.91 8.32
N ASN A 220 -13.03 1.70 9.36
CA ASN A 220 -13.17 3.16 9.30
C ASN A 220 -11.88 3.73 8.71
N THR A 221 -12.03 4.58 7.71
CA THR A 221 -10.93 5.30 7.05
C THR A 221 -11.29 6.79 6.99
N GLU A 222 -10.35 7.67 6.63
CA GLU A 222 -10.62 9.12 6.58
C GLU A 222 -11.73 9.49 5.56
N ILE A 223 -11.84 8.68 4.50
CA ILE A 223 -12.89 8.73 3.46
C ILE A 223 -14.21 8.01 3.85
N GLY A 224 -14.34 7.52 5.09
CA GLY A 224 -15.56 6.94 5.67
C GLY A 224 -15.53 5.42 5.93
N GLU A 225 -16.72 4.81 6.03
CA GLU A 225 -16.87 3.35 6.17
C GLU A 225 -16.39 2.65 4.88
N PHE A 226 -15.49 1.67 4.99
CA PHE A 226 -15.00 0.79 3.92
C PHE A 226 -15.26 -0.69 4.27
N LEU A 227 -14.90 -1.62 3.38
CA LEU A 227 -14.95 -3.06 3.68
C LEU A 227 -14.16 -3.38 4.96
N PRO A 228 -14.57 -4.38 5.76
CA PRO A 228 -13.78 -4.84 6.90
C PRO A 228 -12.47 -5.52 6.48
N LYS A 229 -11.34 -5.01 6.96
CA LYS A 229 -10.01 -5.64 6.87
C LYS A 229 -9.90 -6.77 7.91
N ALA A 230 -9.49 -7.97 7.48
CA ALA A 230 -9.19 -9.08 8.38
C ALA A 230 -7.75 -8.97 8.91
N ALA A 231 -7.54 -9.29 10.19
CA ALA A 231 -6.23 -9.21 10.84
C ALA A 231 -5.34 -10.40 10.50
N ASP A 232 -4.02 -10.27 10.65
CA ASP A 232 -3.11 -11.35 10.30
C ASP A 232 -3.15 -12.55 11.23
N GLY A 233 -3.07 -13.73 10.62
CA GLY A 233 -3.43 -15.00 11.24
C GLY A 233 -4.93 -15.20 11.52
N GLU A 234 -5.81 -14.21 11.31
CA GLU A 234 -7.26 -14.36 11.53
C GLU A 234 -7.89 -15.33 10.52
N GLU A 235 -8.67 -16.28 11.04
CA GLU A 235 -9.57 -17.14 10.26
C GLU A 235 -10.74 -16.27 9.74
N SER A 236 -10.56 -15.72 8.55
CA SER A 236 -11.54 -14.88 7.84
C SER A 236 -12.20 -15.62 6.67
N PRO A 237 -13.29 -15.08 6.10
CA PRO A 237 -13.75 -15.46 4.76
C PRO A 237 -12.63 -15.30 3.73
N SER A 238 -12.76 -16.01 2.60
CA SER A 238 -11.74 -16.02 1.54
C SER A 238 -11.74 -14.71 0.76
N ILE A 239 -10.55 -14.16 0.53
CA ILE A 239 -10.27 -12.92 -0.22
C ILE A 239 -9.51 -13.19 -1.53
N SER A 240 -9.42 -14.45 -1.94
CA SER A 240 -8.45 -14.94 -2.93
C SER A 240 -9.07 -15.92 -3.92
N PHE A 241 -8.73 -15.77 -5.20
CA PHE A 241 -9.23 -16.62 -6.28
C PHE A 241 -8.10 -17.22 -7.11
N VAL A 242 -8.17 -18.54 -7.34
CA VAL A 242 -7.25 -19.36 -8.18
C VAL A 242 -5.76 -19.37 -7.79
N GLY A 243 -5.29 -18.45 -6.94
CA GLY A 243 -3.89 -18.27 -6.55
C GLY A 243 -3.48 -16.80 -6.44
N PHE A 244 -4.36 -15.88 -6.85
CA PHE A 244 -4.23 -14.44 -6.67
C PHE A 244 -4.85 -14.02 -5.33
N SER A 245 -4.27 -13.00 -4.71
CA SER A 245 -4.70 -12.38 -3.46
C SER A 245 -4.69 -10.87 -3.64
N ALA A 246 -5.60 -10.16 -2.95
CA ALA A 246 -5.54 -8.72 -2.84
C ALA A 246 -4.26 -8.25 -2.13
N SER A 247 -3.79 -7.02 -2.42
CA SER A 247 -2.74 -6.33 -1.65
C SER A 247 -3.10 -6.23 -0.17
N GLU A 248 -4.39 -6.11 0.12
CA GLU A 248 -4.93 -5.87 1.44
C GLU A 248 -6.11 -6.80 1.76
N ARG A 249 -6.22 -7.22 3.02
CA ARG A 249 -7.17 -8.26 3.47
C ARG A 249 -8.61 -7.77 3.66
N PHE A 250 -9.11 -6.95 2.74
CA PHE A 250 -10.50 -6.49 2.73
C PHE A 250 -11.48 -7.61 2.37
N VAL A 251 -12.58 -7.74 3.12
CA VAL A 251 -13.50 -8.87 3.04
C VAL A 251 -14.92 -8.41 2.70
N ALA A 252 -15.60 -9.17 1.85
CA ALA A 252 -17.03 -9.03 1.54
C ALA A 252 -17.74 -10.39 1.60
N GLY A 253 -18.99 -10.47 1.15
CA GLY A 253 -19.76 -11.72 1.07
C GLY A 253 -19.27 -12.69 -0.03
N ASP A 254 -18.64 -12.17 -1.09
CA ASP A 254 -17.97 -12.96 -2.12
C ASP A 254 -16.46 -12.66 -2.19
N SER A 255 -15.66 -13.71 -2.43
CA SER A 255 -14.20 -13.66 -2.47
C SER A 255 -13.56 -12.86 -3.62
N ARG A 256 -14.35 -12.46 -4.63
CA ARG A 256 -13.92 -11.69 -5.81
C ARG A 256 -14.05 -10.17 -5.63
N ALA A 257 -14.58 -9.69 -4.49
CA ALA A 257 -14.91 -8.28 -4.27
C ALA A 257 -13.76 -7.27 -4.44
N ASN A 258 -12.50 -7.74 -4.37
CA ASN A 258 -11.30 -6.94 -4.56
C ASN A 258 -10.68 -7.07 -5.97
N GLU A 259 -11.33 -7.76 -6.92
CA GLU A 259 -10.74 -8.05 -8.24
C GLU A 259 -10.29 -6.76 -8.95
N HIS A 260 -11.09 -5.69 -8.90
CA HIS A 260 -10.71 -4.35 -9.37
C HIS A 260 -11.54 -3.27 -8.66
N SER A 261 -11.04 -2.03 -8.67
CA SER A 261 -11.55 -0.92 -7.87
C SER A 261 -13.04 -0.60 -8.09
N ALA A 262 -13.55 -0.76 -9.32
CA ALA A 262 -14.94 -0.43 -9.64
C ALA A 262 -15.95 -1.46 -9.06
N LEU A 263 -15.55 -2.73 -8.96
CA LEU A 263 -16.30 -3.75 -8.25
C LEU A 263 -16.26 -3.50 -6.73
N THR A 264 -15.08 -3.21 -6.18
CA THR A 264 -14.91 -2.89 -4.75
C THR A 264 -15.76 -1.68 -4.32
N ALA A 265 -15.84 -0.64 -5.18
CA ALA A 265 -16.73 0.50 -4.97
C ALA A 265 -18.20 0.09 -4.76
N MET A 266 -18.69 -0.88 -5.54
CA MET A 266 -20.07 -1.37 -5.44
C MET A 266 -20.30 -2.19 -4.16
N HIS A 267 -19.35 -3.04 -3.76
CA HIS A 267 -19.44 -3.77 -2.48
C HIS A 267 -19.44 -2.82 -1.27
N VAL A 268 -18.59 -1.79 -1.24
CA VAL A 268 -18.60 -0.77 -0.17
C VAL A 268 -19.93 0.00 -0.16
N LEU A 269 -20.45 0.38 -1.32
CA LEU A 269 -21.71 1.13 -1.43
C LEU A 269 -22.89 0.39 -0.80
N PHE A 270 -23.05 -0.91 -1.07
CA PHE A 270 -24.16 -1.69 -0.54
C PHE A 270 -23.95 -2.14 0.93
N LEU A 271 -22.71 -2.18 1.41
CA LEU A 271 -22.41 -2.26 2.84
C LEU A 271 -22.79 -0.97 3.58
N ARG A 272 -22.49 0.21 3.01
CA ARG A 272 -22.90 1.52 3.56
C ARG A 272 -24.43 1.62 3.62
N GLU A 273 -25.16 1.27 2.55
CA GLU A 273 -26.63 1.28 2.53
C GLU A 273 -27.23 0.34 3.59
N HIS A 274 -26.67 -0.87 3.79
CA HIS A 274 -27.10 -1.77 4.89
C HIS A 274 -26.92 -1.10 6.26
N ASN A 275 -25.74 -0.54 6.53
CA ASN A 275 -25.45 0.11 7.80
C ASN A 275 -26.31 1.35 8.05
N ARG A 276 -26.65 2.09 6.98
CA ARG A 276 -27.60 3.20 7.01
C ARG A 276 -29.01 2.73 7.36
N ILE A 277 -29.52 1.69 6.70
CA ILE A 277 -30.85 1.11 6.99
C ILE A 277 -30.90 0.53 8.41
N ALA A 278 -29.89 -0.22 8.84
CA ALA A 278 -29.82 -0.79 10.19
C ALA A 278 -29.86 0.30 11.27
N SER A 279 -29.12 1.40 11.06
CA SER A 279 -29.12 2.56 11.95
C SER A 279 -30.49 3.23 12.02
N GLU A 280 -31.17 3.44 10.88
CA GLU A 280 -32.53 3.98 10.86
C GLU A 280 -33.54 3.04 11.55
N VAL A 281 -33.51 1.74 11.25
CA VAL A 281 -34.41 0.72 11.87
C VAL A 281 -34.24 0.71 13.38
N HIS A 282 -33.01 0.84 13.89
CA HIS A 282 -32.76 0.96 15.33
C HIS A 282 -33.31 2.25 15.93
N MET A 283 -33.17 3.41 15.25
CA MET A 283 -33.69 4.69 15.73
C MET A 283 -35.21 4.69 15.88
N GLU A 284 -35.94 4.09 14.93
CA GLU A 284 -37.40 4.00 15.01
C GLU A 284 -37.90 2.85 15.91
N ASN A 285 -37.13 1.77 16.04
CA ASN A 285 -37.50 0.60 16.86
C ASN A 285 -36.40 0.22 17.89
N PRO A 286 -36.14 1.03 18.94
CA PRO A 286 -35.05 0.77 19.90
C PRO A 286 -35.20 -0.53 20.72
N ASP A 287 -36.41 -1.10 20.79
CA ASP A 287 -36.70 -2.37 21.47
C ASP A 287 -36.38 -3.62 20.60
N TYR A 288 -35.99 -3.46 19.33
CA TYR A 288 -35.66 -4.59 18.45
C TYR A 288 -34.30 -5.19 18.80
N THR A 289 -34.20 -6.53 18.69
CA THR A 289 -32.91 -7.22 18.85
C THR A 289 -32.02 -7.04 17.63
N ASP A 290 -30.71 -7.13 17.85
CA ASP A 290 -29.68 -7.09 16.80
C ASP A 290 -30.02 -7.95 15.56
N LYS A 291 -30.37 -9.23 15.75
CA LYS A 291 -30.80 -10.12 14.65
C LYS A 291 -32.01 -9.58 13.88
N GLN A 292 -32.99 -8.95 14.54
CA GLN A 292 -34.16 -8.39 13.86
C GLN A 292 -33.77 -7.19 13.01
N ILE A 293 -32.94 -6.28 13.55
CA ILE A 293 -32.45 -5.11 12.81
C ILE A 293 -31.65 -5.56 11.59
N TYR A 294 -30.72 -6.51 11.77
CA TYR A 294 -29.92 -7.09 10.68
C TYR A 294 -30.79 -7.70 9.56
N GLN A 295 -31.78 -8.55 9.90
CA GLN A 295 -32.58 -9.23 8.88
C GLN A 295 -33.54 -8.27 8.15
N ILE A 296 -34.02 -7.22 8.82
CA ILE A 296 -34.80 -6.15 8.17
C ILE A 296 -33.91 -5.34 7.22
N ALA A 297 -32.70 -4.96 7.67
CA ALA A 297 -31.75 -4.22 6.85
C ALA A 297 -31.28 -5.03 5.63
N ARG A 298 -30.94 -6.32 5.80
CA ARG A 298 -30.65 -7.25 4.69
C ARG A 298 -31.82 -7.31 3.72
N LYS A 299 -33.04 -7.64 4.20
CA LYS A 299 -34.22 -7.75 3.33
C LYS A 299 -34.46 -6.50 2.49
N ILE A 300 -34.37 -5.31 3.08
CA ILE A 300 -34.59 -4.04 2.35
C ILE A 300 -33.48 -3.80 1.32
N ASN A 301 -32.21 -4.03 1.68
CA ASN A 301 -31.08 -3.85 0.77
C ASN A 301 -31.11 -4.85 -0.41
N THR A 302 -31.42 -6.13 -0.13
CA THR A 302 -31.69 -7.15 -1.15
C THR A 302 -32.82 -6.74 -2.08
N ALA A 303 -33.93 -6.20 -1.56
CA ALA A 303 -35.04 -5.72 -2.39
C ALA A 303 -34.67 -4.52 -3.27
N GLN A 304 -33.77 -3.65 -2.83
CA GLN A 304 -33.21 -2.57 -3.65
C GLN A 304 -32.32 -3.13 -4.78
N MET A 305 -31.44 -4.08 -4.48
CA MET A 305 -30.63 -4.77 -5.49
C MET A 305 -31.50 -5.51 -6.53
N GLN A 306 -32.59 -6.15 -6.10
CA GLN A 306 -33.58 -6.73 -7.01
C GLN A 306 -34.26 -5.68 -7.88
N TYR A 307 -34.68 -4.55 -7.31
CA TYR A 307 -35.32 -3.47 -8.08
C TYR A 307 -34.39 -2.93 -9.18
N ILE A 308 -33.16 -2.58 -8.84
CA ILE A 308 -32.16 -2.08 -9.80
C ILE A 308 -31.91 -3.12 -10.91
N THR A 309 -31.78 -4.40 -10.54
CA THR A 309 -31.55 -5.48 -11.51
C THR A 309 -32.70 -5.63 -12.51
N TYR A 310 -33.94 -5.70 -12.02
CA TYR A 310 -35.11 -5.95 -12.87
C TYR A 310 -35.70 -4.70 -13.57
N PHE A 311 -35.41 -3.49 -13.10
CA PHE A 311 -36.04 -2.24 -13.57
C PHE A 311 -35.07 -1.16 -14.07
N GLU A 312 -33.77 -1.22 -13.77
CA GLU A 312 -32.74 -0.36 -14.39
C GLU A 312 -31.85 -1.21 -15.33
N PHE A 313 -31.13 -2.19 -14.79
CA PHE A 313 -30.11 -2.94 -15.52
C PHE A 313 -30.66 -3.76 -16.70
N LEU A 314 -31.56 -4.72 -16.47
CA LEU A 314 -32.09 -5.56 -17.55
C LEU A 314 -32.82 -4.75 -18.64
N PRO A 315 -33.68 -3.76 -18.33
CA PRO A 315 -34.28 -2.91 -19.36
C PRO A 315 -33.25 -2.09 -20.16
N SER A 316 -32.16 -1.63 -19.54
CA SER A 316 -31.11 -0.87 -20.24
C SER A 316 -30.38 -1.72 -21.30
N LEU A 317 -30.19 -3.02 -21.06
CA LEU A 317 -29.71 -3.99 -22.05
C LEU A 317 -30.76 -4.35 -23.13
N GLY A 318 -32.01 -3.87 -23.02
CA GLY A 318 -33.14 -4.26 -23.85
C GLY A 318 -33.90 -5.52 -23.38
N VAL A 319 -33.50 -6.12 -22.25
CA VAL A 319 -34.14 -7.32 -21.67
C VAL A 319 -35.39 -6.92 -20.87
N ASN A 320 -36.51 -6.83 -21.58
CA ASN A 320 -37.79 -6.35 -21.05
C ASN A 320 -38.71 -7.51 -20.64
N LEU A 321 -38.56 -8.00 -19.40
CA LEU A 321 -39.28 -9.18 -18.92
C LEU A 321 -40.83 -9.02 -18.92
N PRO A 322 -41.61 -10.10 -19.12
CA PRO A 322 -43.07 -10.08 -18.99
C PRO A 322 -43.57 -9.59 -17.63
N GLU A 323 -44.78 -9.02 -17.59
CA GLU A 323 -45.47 -8.59 -16.36
C GLU A 323 -45.45 -9.70 -15.28
N TYR A 324 -45.01 -9.37 -14.07
CA TYR A 324 -44.90 -10.33 -12.97
C TYR A 324 -46.29 -10.82 -12.53
N LEU A 325 -46.50 -12.15 -12.58
CA LEU A 325 -47.79 -12.77 -12.28
C LEU A 325 -47.89 -13.32 -10.84
N GLY A 326 -46.86 -13.10 -10.02
CA GLY A 326 -46.70 -13.72 -8.69
C GLY A 326 -45.85 -14.99 -8.72
N PHE A 327 -45.36 -15.39 -7.56
CA PHE A 327 -44.50 -16.56 -7.38
C PHE A 327 -45.15 -17.88 -7.85
N ASN A 328 -44.36 -18.74 -8.50
CA ASN A 328 -44.80 -20.01 -9.09
C ASN A 328 -43.91 -21.20 -8.67
N GLU A 329 -44.42 -22.01 -7.72
CA GLU A 329 -43.75 -23.21 -7.17
C GLU A 329 -43.43 -24.34 -8.17
N THR A 330 -43.72 -24.17 -9.46
CA THR A 330 -43.42 -25.15 -10.51
C THR A 330 -42.22 -24.78 -11.40
N ILE A 331 -41.62 -23.60 -11.20
CA ILE A 331 -40.42 -23.13 -11.90
C ILE A 331 -39.17 -23.70 -11.21
N ASP A 332 -38.12 -23.94 -12.01
CA ASP A 332 -36.78 -24.27 -11.51
C ASP A 332 -35.91 -23.01 -11.60
N PRO A 333 -35.70 -22.27 -10.49
CA PRO A 333 -35.00 -20.99 -10.49
C PRO A 333 -33.49 -21.13 -10.64
N ARG A 334 -32.97 -22.36 -10.77
CA ARG A 334 -31.53 -22.61 -10.72
C ARG A 334 -30.75 -21.96 -11.85
N ILE A 335 -29.55 -21.50 -11.53
CA ILE A 335 -28.62 -20.97 -12.52
C ILE A 335 -28.25 -22.07 -13.53
N SER A 336 -28.36 -21.72 -14.81
CA SER A 336 -27.97 -22.58 -15.91
C SER A 336 -26.49 -22.40 -16.26
N ASN A 337 -25.86 -23.50 -16.63
CA ASN A 337 -24.45 -23.54 -17.02
C ASN A 337 -24.20 -22.68 -18.29
N GLU A 338 -25.17 -22.65 -19.19
CA GLU A 338 -25.20 -21.78 -20.37
C GLU A 338 -25.25 -20.28 -20.02
N PHE A 339 -25.90 -19.90 -18.90
CA PHE A 339 -25.92 -18.50 -18.44
C PHE A 339 -24.59 -18.09 -17.81
N SER A 340 -24.12 -18.81 -16.77
CA SER A 340 -22.92 -18.44 -15.99
C SER A 340 -21.60 -18.62 -16.75
N THR A 341 -21.59 -19.49 -17.76
CA THR A 341 -20.37 -19.81 -18.53
C THR A 341 -20.35 -19.14 -19.91
N LEU A 342 -21.45 -18.56 -20.38
CA LEU A 342 -21.52 -17.84 -21.66
C LEU A 342 -22.21 -16.48 -21.51
N ALA A 343 -23.54 -16.46 -21.38
CA ALA A 343 -24.31 -15.24 -21.65
C ALA A 343 -24.06 -14.12 -20.63
N PHE A 344 -23.87 -14.45 -19.34
CA PHE A 344 -23.63 -13.44 -18.31
C PHE A 344 -22.15 -13.03 -18.19
N ARG A 345 -21.27 -13.58 -19.04
CA ARG A 345 -19.88 -13.11 -19.23
C ARG A 345 -19.75 -11.94 -20.20
N MET A 346 -20.87 -11.49 -20.76
CA MET A 346 -20.99 -10.33 -21.66
C MET A 346 -20.20 -9.10 -21.20
N GLY A 347 -20.08 -8.89 -19.89
CA GLY A 347 -19.32 -7.78 -19.30
C GLY A 347 -17.84 -7.76 -19.70
N HIS A 348 -17.21 -8.91 -19.99
CA HIS A 348 -15.79 -8.96 -20.38
C HIS A 348 -15.51 -8.25 -21.72
N SER A 349 -16.50 -8.17 -22.60
CA SER A 349 -16.47 -7.41 -23.86
C SER A 349 -16.83 -5.93 -23.64
N GLN A 350 -17.72 -5.65 -22.67
CA GLN A 350 -18.25 -4.31 -22.38
C GLN A 350 -17.32 -3.42 -21.52
N ILE A 351 -16.20 -3.95 -21.03
CA ILE A 351 -15.25 -3.22 -20.17
C ILE A 351 -14.32 -2.30 -21.00
N ASN A 352 -14.20 -1.04 -20.56
CA ASN A 352 -13.18 -0.10 -21.04
C ASN A 352 -11.79 -0.44 -20.46
N ASP A 353 -10.71 -0.28 -21.25
CA ASP A 353 -9.33 -0.51 -20.79
C ASP A 353 -8.88 0.52 -19.74
N ILE A 354 -9.55 1.67 -19.66
CA ILE A 354 -9.25 2.77 -18.72
C ILE A 354 -10.51 3.09 -17.90
N SER A 355 -10.41 2.94 -16.59
CA SER A 355 -11.41 3.42 -15.63
C SER A 355 -11.11 4.89 -15.27
N LEU A 356 -11.95 5.80 -15.75
CA LEU A 356 -11.82 7.22 -15.41
C LEU A 356 -12.07 7.45 -13.90
N ARG A 357 -11.42 8.47 -13.34
CA ARG A 357 -11.73 8.99 -12.00
C ARG A 357 -11.97 10.49 -12.08
N PHE A 358 -12.90 11.01 -11.27
CA PHE A 358 -13.29 12.42 -11.32
C PHE A 358 -13.44 13.03 -9.93
N GLY A 359 -13.07 14.30 -9.84
CA GLY A 359 -13.14 15.10 -8.65
C GLY A 359 -14.54 15.56 -8.23
N THR A 360 -14.56 16.36 -7.18
CA THR A 360 -15.74 17.10 -6.74
C THR A 360 -16.40 17.85 -7.90
N ASP A 361 -17.74 17.80 -7.95
CA ASP A 361 -18.59 18.31 -9.05
C ASP A 361 -18.20 17.87 -10.50
N TYR A 362 -17.41 16.81 -10.62
CA TYR A 362 -16.79 16.24 -11.83
C TYR A 362 -15.63 17.08 -12.43
N ASP A 363 -14.71 17.58 -11.60
CA ASP A 363 -13.42 18.07 -12.14
C ASP A 363 -12.58 16.91 -12.69
N ILE A 364 -11.92 17.13 -13.83
CA ILE A 364 -11.07 16.17 -14.54
C ILE A 364 -9.60 16.25 -14.05
N LYS A 365 -9.36 16.98 -12.95
CA LYS A 365 -8.04 17.34 -12.44
C LYS A 365 -7.70 16.81 -11.05
N GLU A 366 -8.66 16.22 -10.36
CA GLU A 366 -8.53 15.82 -8.95
C GLU A 366 -7.92 14.40 -8.80
N TYR A 367 -8.08 13.55 -9.82
CA TYR A 367 -7.60 12.16 -9.84
C TYR A 367 -7.21 11.72 -11.26
N ASP A 368 -6.09 11.03 -11.41
CA ASP A 368 -5.73 10.35 -12.66
C ASP A 368 -6.57 9.10 -12.92
N SER A 369 -6.69 8.70 -14.18
CA SER A 369 -7.47 7.51 -14.58
C SER A 369 -6.66 6.22 -14.41
N ILE A 370 -7.32 5.14 -13.99
CA ILE A 370 -6.70 3.83 -13.76
C ILE A 370 -6.74 3.02 -15.06
N LEU A 371 -5.58 2.55 -15.55
CA LEU A 371 -5.51 1.50 -16.57
C LEU A 371 -5.90 0.17 -15.90
N LEU A 372 -6.75 -0.64 -16.57
CA LEU A 372 -7.38 -1.79 -15.94
C LEU A 372 -6.37 -2.85 -15.44
N SER A 373 -5.25 -3.04 -16.12
CA SER A 373 -4.13 -3.88 -15.65
C SER A 373 -3.61 -3.50 -14.27
N ASP A 374 -3.63 -2.20 -13.97
CA ASP A 374 -2.99 -1.58 -12.81
C ASP A 374 -3.96 -1.46 -11.63
N GLY A 375 -5.26 -1.65 -11.89
CA GLY A 375 -6.32 -1.67 -10.88
C GLY A 375 -6.64 -3.06 -10.31
N PHE A 376 -6.02 -4.13 -10.83
CA PHE A 376 -6.34 -5.50 -10.43
C PHE A 376 -5.81 -5.84 -9.03
N TRP A 377 -6.68 -6.33 -8.14
CA TRP A 377 -6.34 -6.81 -6.79
C TRP A 377 -5.69 -5.77 -5.86
N LEU A 378 -5.80 -4.47 -6.16
CA LEU A 378 -5.26 -3.35 -5.35
C LEU A 378 -6.35 -2.49 -4.68
N PRO A 379 -7.16 -3.02 -3.72
CA PRO A 379 -8.17 -2.23 -3.01
C PRO A 379 -7.57 -1.13 -2.13
N SER A 380 -6.29 -1.25 -1.74
CA SER A 380 -5.48 -0.23 -1.06
C SER A 380 -5.56 1.14 -1.75
N ASN A 381 -5.45 1.16 -3.07
CA ASN A 381 -5.34 2.38 -3.88
C ASN A 381 -6.65 3.20 -3.85
N MET A 382 -7.78 2.58 -3.48
CA MET A 382 -9.02 3.32 -3.27
C MET A 382 -9.03 4.10 -1.97
N ILE A 383 -8.23 3.71 -0.98
CA ILE A 383 -8.22 4.36 0.34
C ILE A 383 -7.31 5.59 0.31
N SER A 384 -6.17 5.51 -0.39
CA SER A 384 -5.32 6.66 -0.69
C SER A 384 -5.99 7.65 -1.66
N ASP A 385 -6.58 7.14 -2.76
CA ASP A 385 -6.97 7.99 -3.90
C ASP A 385 -8.45 8.43 -3.83
N GLY A 386 -8.88 8.96 -2.68
CA GLY A 386 -10.15 9.66 -2.55
C GLY A 386 -11.43 8.80 -2.49
N GLY A 387 -11.31 7.48 -2.41
CA GLY A 387 -12.42 6.58 -2.07
C GLY A 387 -13.18 5.98 -3.23
N ILE A 388 -14.46 5.66 -2.97
CA ILE A 388 -15.35 5.09 -3.97
C ILE A 388 -15.93 6.18 -4.89
N GLU A 389 -16.04 7.40 -4.36
CA GLU A 389 -16.57 8.58 -5.01
C GLU A 389 -15.95 8.90 -6.38
N PRO A 390 -14.61 8.91 -6.57
CA PRO A 390 -14.01 9.27 -7.86
C PRO A 390 -14.28 8.23 -8.95
N VAL A 391 -14.26 6.95 -8.58
CA VAL A 391 -14.55 5.81 -9.47
C VAL A 391 -16.03 5.80 -9.85
N LEU A 392 -16.94 6.04 -8.89
CA LEU A 392 -18.37 6.17 -9.17
C LEU A 392 -18.66 7.37 -10.07
N ARG A 393 -18.00 8.52 -9.91
CA ARG A 393 -18.13 9.66 -10.83
C ARG A 393 -17.57 9.36 -12.23
N GLY A 394 -16.50 8.58 -12.34
CA GLY A 394 -15.98 8.09 -13.62
C GLY A 394 -16.99 7.21 -14.35
N ALA A 395 -17.49 6.18 -13.68
CA ALA A 395 -18.47 5.24 -14.25
C ALA A 395 -19.76 5.93 -14.75
N ALA A 396 -20.13 7.06 -14.14
CA ALA A 396 -21.27 7.88 -14.55
C ALA A 396 -21.09 8.63 -15.88
N VAL A 397 -19.85 8.88 -16.33
CA VAL A 397 -19.56 9.68 -17.55
C VAL A 397 -18.91 8.88 -18.67
N SER A 398 -18.24 7.78 -18.37
CA SER A 398 -17.82 6.78 -19.37
C SER A 398 -19.03 6.20 -20.10
N ASN A 399 -18.93 6.07 -21.43
CA ASN A 399 -19.75 5.13 -22.20
C ASN A 399 -19.01 3.78 -22.19
N GLN A 400 -19.68 2.68 -21.87
CA GLN A 400 -19.08 1.36 -21.85
C GLN A 400 -18.69 0.90 -23.27
N ALA A 401 -17.92 -0.18 -23.37
CA ALA A 401 -17.68 -0.83 -24.67
C ALA A 401 -18.93 -1.57 -25.16
N ALA A 402 -19.04 -1.75 -26.48
CA ALA A 402 -20.13 -2.49 -27.12
C ALA A 402 -20.07 -4.00 -26.77
N ASN A 403 -21.20 -4.70 -26.93
CA ASN A 403 -21.26 -6.15 -26.74
C ASN A 403 -20.87 -6.90 -28.02
N ASP A 404 -19.59 -6.89 -28.34
CA ASP A 404 -19.05 -7.47 -29.58
C ASP A 404 -17.92 -8.50 -29.32
N ILE A 405 -17.25 -8.95 -30.39
CA ILE A 405 -16.21 -9.98 -30.31
C ILE A 405 -14.92 -9.52 -29.60
N TYR A 406 -14.76 -8.24 -29.27
CA TYR A 406 -13.50 -7.67 -28.80
C TYR A 406 -13.31 -7.71 -27.27
N TYR A 407 -12.05 -7.80 -26.86
CA TYR A 407 -11.61 -7.76 -25.46
C TYR A 407 -10.41 -6.79 -25.37
N VAL A 408 -10.47 -5.84 -24.44
CA VAL A 408 -9.41 -4.83 -24.24
C VAL A 408 -8.08 -5.45 -23.80
N SER A 409 -6.96 -4.77 -24.06
CA SER A 409 -5.63 -5.40 -23.95
C SER A 409 -5.26 -5.80 -22.53
N SER A 410 -5.73 -5.09 -21.49
CA SER A 410 -5.52 -5.48 -20.10
C SER A 410 -6.15 -6.85 -19.78
N LEU A 411 -7.30 -7.17 -20.37
CA LEU A 411 -7.96 -8.48 -20.23
C LEU A 411 -7.41 -9.54 -21.21
N ARG A 412 -6.98 -9.14 -22.41
CA ARG A 412 -6.57 -10.07 -23.47
C ARG A 412 -5.09 -10.48 -23.43
N ASN A 413 -4.22 -9.66 -22.83
CA ASN A 413 -2.76 -9.89 -22.85
C ASN A 413 -2.07 -9.79 -21.48
N SER A 414 -2.50 -8.85 -20.61
CA SER A 414 -1.81 -8.54 -19.34
C SER A 414 -2.60 -8.91 -18.08
N MET A 415 -3.61 -9.78 -18.19
CA MET A 415 -4.51 -10.04 -17.06
C MET A 415 -3.75 -10.73 -15.92
N PHE A 416 -3.67 -10.05 -14.78
CA PHE A 416 -2.92 -10.44 -13.58
C PHE A 416 -1.41 -10.65 -13.77
N GLY A 417 -0.78 -9.97 -14.74
CA GLY A 417 0.68 -9.89 -14.86
C GLY A 417 1.20 -9.60 -16.27
N GLU A 418 2.49 -9.35 -16.40
CA GLU A 418 3.10 -8.99 -17.69
C GLU A 418 3.03 -10.13 -18.74
N PRO A 419 2.78 -9.82 -20.03
CA PRO A 419 2.64 -10.83 -21.07
C PRO A 419 3.89 -11.72 -21.22
N GLY A 420 3.70 -13.04 -21.15
CA GLY A 420 4.80 -14.01 -21.23
C GLY A 420 5.67 -14.12 -19.96
N LEU A 421 5.42 -13.31 -18.93
CA LEU A 421 6.06 -13.39 -17.60
C LEU A 421 5.08 -13.73 -16.47
N GLY A 422 3.78 -13.49 -16.67
CA GLY A 422 2.70 -13.93 -15.77
C GLY A 422 1.28 -13.77 -16.33
N GLY A 423 1.08 -12.89 -17.30
CA GLY A 423 -0.23 -12.49 -17.83
C GLY A 423 -1.06 -13.58 -18.50
N LEU A 424 -2.38 -13.36 -18.46
CA LEU A 424 -3.42 -14.25 -18.99
C LEU A 424 -4.28 -13.56 -20.07
N ASP A 425 -5.14 -14.35 -20.72
CA ASP A 425 -6.06 -13.93 -21.80
C ASP A 425 -7.49 -14.36 -21.46
N MET A 426 -8.35 -13.40 -21.11
CA MET A 426 -9.73 -13.68 -20.68
C MET A 426 -10.59 -14.26 -21.81
N CYS A 427 -10.49 -13.75 -23.05
CA CYS A 427 -11.22 -14.31 -24.21
C CYS A 427 -10.85 -15.78 -24.43
N ALA A 428 -9.56 -16.11 -24.39
CA ALA A 428 -9.12 -17.50 -24.50
C ALA A 428 -9.57 -18.36 -23.31
N ILE A 429 -9.62 -17.81 -22.09
CA ILE A 429 -10.10 -18.50 -20.88
C ILE A 429 -11.61 -18.74 -20.93
N ASP A 430 -12.43 -17.81 -21.43
CA ASP A 430 -13.88 -17.97 -21.57
C ASP A 430 -14.22 -19.07 -22.59
N ILE A 431 -13.60 -19.02 -23.78
CA ILE A 431 -13.69 -20.06 -24.80
C ILE A 431 -13.33 -21.43 -24.21
N GLN A 432 -12.20 -21.51 -23.50
CA GLN A 432 -11.72 -22.77 -22.93
C GLN A 432 -12.54 -23.24 -21.72
N ARG A 433 -13.19 -22.33 -20.96
CA ARG A 433 -14.13 -22.68 -19.87
C ARG A 433 -15.44 -23.24 -20.41
N GLY A 434 -15.96 -22.71 -21.52
CA GLY A 434 -17.10 -23.30 -22.23
C GLY A 434 -16.81 -24.73 -22.72
N ARG A 435 -15.58 -24.98 -23.18
CA ARG A 435 -15.09 -26.33 -23.54
C ARG A 435 -14.94 -27.25 -22.32
N ASP A 436 -14.40 -26.74 -21.20
CA ASP A 436 -14.29 -27.48 -19.93
C ASP A 436 -15.67 -27.94 -19.41
N HIS A 437 -16.66 -27.05 -19.51
CA HIS A 437 -18.03 -27.28 -19.06
C HIS A 437 -18.87 -28.15 -20.01
N GLY A 438 -18.33 -28.55 -21.17
CA GLY A 438 -18.98 -29.45 -22.13
C GLY A 438 -20.23 -28.85 -22.78
N LEU A 439 -20.24 -27.53 -22.97
CA LEU A 439 -21.41 -26.80 -23.48
C LEU A 439 -21.71 -27.17 -24.95
N PRO A 440 -23.00 -27.24 -25.34
CA PRO A 440 -23.42 -27.57 -26.70
C PRO A 440 -22.96 -26.51 -27.71
N ASN A 441 -22.85 -26.86 -28.98
CA ASN A 441 -22.57 -25.86 -30.01
C ASN A 441 -23.70 -24.82 -30.16
N TYR A 442 -23.31 -23.65 -30.67
CA TYR A 442 -24.15 -22.47 -30.86
C TYR A 442 -25.41 -22.72 -31.70
N ASN A 443 -25.34 -23.56 -32.74
CA ASN A 443 -26.49 -23.89 -33.57
C ASN A 443 -27.54 -24.72 -32.82
N GLN A 444 -27.14 -25.51 -31.81
CA GLN A 444 -28.09 -26.17 -30.90
C GLN A 444 -28.76 -25.18 -29.94
N LEU A 445 -27.99 -24.23 -29.38
CA LEU A 445 -28.52 -23.18 -28.50
C LEU A 445 -29.56 -22.32 -29.21
N ARG A 446 -29.26 -21.82 -30.42
CA ARG A 446 -30.22 -21.10 -31.27
C ARG A 446 -31.50 -21.89 -31.50
N GLN A 447 -31.37 -23.18 -31.84
CA GLN A 447 -32.52 -24.06 -32.05
C GLN A 447 -33.35 -24.29 -30.78
N HIS A 448 -32.76 -24.28 -29.58
CA HIS A 448 -33.50 -24.38 -28.31
C HIS A 448 -34.47 -23.18 -28.14
N PHE A 449 -33.96 -21.97 -28.36
CA PHE A 449 -34.76 -20.73 -28.26
C PHE A 449 -35.65 -20.47 -29.49
N ASN A 450 -35.78 -21.45 -30.41
CA ASN A 450 -36.55 -21.38 -31.66
C ASN A 450 -35.98 -20.38 -32.70
N LEU A 451 -34.73 -19.95 -32.52
CA LEU A 451 -34.00 -19.11 -33.45
C LEU A 451 -33.46 -19.96 -34.62
N GLN A 452 -33.17 -19.33 -35.76
CA GLN A 452 -32.67 -20.04 -36.94
C GLN A 452 -31.17 -20.32 -36.79
N GLY A 453 -30.74 -21.58 -36.88
CA GLY A 453 -29.30 -21.90 -36.99
C GLY A 453 -28.66 -21.25 -38.23
N ILE A 454 -27.37 -20.94 -38.13
CA ILE A 454 -26.58 -20.32 -39.19
C ILE A 454 -26.00 -21.36 -40.16
N GLU A 455 -25.94 -21.01 -41.44
CA GLU A 455 -25.11 -21.70 -42.43
C GLU A 455 -23.86 -20.86 -42.78
N ASN A 456 -23.89 -19.54 -42.55
CA ASN A 456 -22.82 -18.58 -42.85
C ASN A 456 -22.83 -17.43 -41.81
N TRP A 457 -21.70 -16.74 -41.60
CA TRP A 457 -21.61 -15.61 -40.66
C TRP A 457 -22.52 -14.42 -41.01
N SER A 458 -22.80 -14.22 -42.31
CA SER A 458 -23.76 -13.23 -42.80
C SER A 458 -25.23 -13.51 -42.44
N ASP A 459 -25.53 -14.65 -41.81
CA ASP A 459 -26.88 -14.98 -41.34
C ASP A 459 -27.20 -14.31 -39.99
N ILE A 460 -26.17 -13.91 -39.23
CA ILE A 460 -26.31 -13.24 -37.91
C ILE A 460 -25.61 -11.88 -37.83
N SER A 461 -24.50 -11.67 -38.55
CA SER A 461 -23.75 -10.41 -38.55
C SER A 461 -23.97 -9.62 -39.85
N ASN A 462 -23.92 -8.30 -39.76
CA ASN A 462 -23.87 -7.41 -40.92
C ASN A 462 -22.54 -6.64 -41.08
N ASP A 463 -21.68 -6.69 -40.05
CA ASP A 463 -20.34 -6.12 -40.14
C ASP A 463 -19.38 -7.04 -40.92
N LEU A 464 -18.55 -6.43 -41.76
CA LEU A 464 -17.61 -7.16 -42.60
C LEU A 464 -16.34 -7.59 -41.86
N GLU A 465 -15.92 -6.85 -40.82
CA GLU A 465 -14.71 -7.21 -40.07
C GLU A 465 -14.99 -8.39 -39.13
N THR A 466 -16.11 -8.39 -38.41
CA THR A 466 -16.61 -9.56 -37.65
C THR A 466 -16.79 -10.77 -38.56
N ILE A 467 -17.38 -10.62 -39.76
CA ILE A 467 -17.52 -11.74 -40.72
C ILE A 467 -16.14 -12.26 -41.17
N GLU A 468 -15.19 -11.39 -41.56
CA GLU A 468 -13.87 -11.82 -42.03
C GLU A 468 -13.01 -12.44 -40.90
N LYS A 469 -13.08 -11.91 -39.66
CA LYS A 469 -12.44 -12.50 -38.48
C LYS A 469 -13.04 -13.86 -38.13
N MET A 470 -14.37 -14.00 -38.14
CA MET A 470 -15.04 -15.24 -37.76
C MET A 470 -14.99 -16.32 -38.86
N GLU A 471 -14.97 -15.97 -40.15
CA GLU A 471 -14.64 -16.91 -41.23
C GLU A 471 -13.21 -17.47 -41.11
N LEU A 472 -12.28 -16.69 -40.56
CA LEU A 472 -10.88 -17.09 -40.36
C LEU A 472 -10.70 -17.95 -39.10
N ALA A 473 -11.34 -17.57 -37.98
CA ALA A 473 -11.29 -18.34 -36.72
C ALA A 473 -12.09 -19.65 -36.80
N TYR A 474 -13.25 -19.63 -37.48
CA TYR A 474 -14.17 -20.75 -37.59
C TYR A 474 -14.64 -20.95 -39.04
N PRO A 475 -13.84 -21.61 -39.89
CA PRO A 475 -14.20 -21.96 -41.27
C PRO A 475 -15.35 -22.98 -41.41
N ASP A 476 -15.84 -23.53 -40.30
CA ASP A 476 -16.96 -24.44 -40.18
C ASP A 476 -17.85 -23.96 -39.03
N VAL A 477 -19.03 -23.43 -39.34
CA VAL A 477 -19.93 -22.78 -38.37
C VAL A 477 -20.49 -23.74 -37.32
N GLU A 478 -20.50 -25.04 -37.59
CA GLU A 478 -20.88 -26.06 -36.58
C GLU A 478 -19.80 -26.22 -35.47
N GLN A 479 -18.60 -25.66 -35.67
CA GLN A 479 -17.47 -25.73 -34.74
C GLN A 479 -17.20 -24.40 -34.00
N VAL A 480 -18.10 -23.42 -34.04
CA VAL A 480 -17.98 -22.20 -33.21
C VAL A 480 -18.06 -22.53 -31.71
N ASP A 481 -17.27 -21.86 -30.88
CA ASP A 481 -17.45 -21.88 -29.42
C ASP A 481 -18.56 -20.88 -29.05
N PRO A 482 -19.61 -21.30 -28.31
CA PRO A 482 -20.85 -20.53 -28.22
C PRO A 482 -20.71 -19.05 -27.89
N ILE A 483 -19.79 -18.67 -27.00
CA ILE A 483 -19.57 -17.27 -26.60
C ILE A 483 -19.19 -16.38 -27.80
N MET A 484 -18.32 -16.87 -28.69
CA MET A 484 -17.96 -16.14 -29.92
C MET A 484 -19.12 -16.10 -30.92
N GLY A 485 -20.01 -17.09 -30.89
CA GLY A 485 -21.26 -17.06 -31.63
C GLY A 485 -22.22 -15.97 -31.12
N LEU A 486 -22.38 -15.85 -29.79
CA LEU A 486 -23.20 -14.81 -29.16
C LEU A 486 -22.71 -13.41 -29.51
N TYR A 487 -21.40 -13.15 -29.33
CA TYR A 487 -20.76 -11.86 -29.65
C TYR A 487 -20.72 -11.52 -31.16
N SER A 488 -21.04 -12.48 -32.04
CA SER A 488 -21.10 -12.25 -33.50
C SER A 488 -22.49 -11.85 -34.00
N GLU A 489 -23.49 -11.80 -33.12
CA GLU A 489 -24.87 -11.46 -33.47
C GLU A 489 -25.04 -9.94 -33.62
N ASN A 490 -25.73 -9.51 -34.68
CA ASN A 490 -26.27 -8.15 -34.70
C ASN A 490 -27.21 -7.95 -33.51
N HIS A 491 -27.04 -6.82 -32.81
CA HIS A 491 -27.94 -6.39 -31.76
C HIS A 491 -29.41 -6.32 -32.20
N ILE A 492 -30.33 -6.59 -31.27
CA ILE A 492 -31.77 -6.37 -31.46
C ILE A 492 -32.08 -4.86 -31.43
N GLU A 493 -33.09 -4.41 -32.18
CA GLU A 493 -33.52 -3.00 -32.20
C GLU A 493 -33.88 -2.50 -30.78
N ASN A 494 -33.07 -1.58 -30.23
CA ASN A 494 -33.12 -1.06 -28.85
C ASN A 494 -32.65 -2.08 -27.76
N SER A 495 -31.56 -2.79 -28.01
CA SER A 495 -30.90 -3.71 -27.08
C SER A 495 -29.40 -3.74 -27.36
N SER A 496 -28.55 -3.81 -26.33
CA SER A 496 -27.10 -4.01 -26.48
C SER A 496 -26.72 -5.49 -26.54
N LEU A 497 -27.60 -6.35 -27.09
CA LEU A 497 -27.47 -7.81 -27.08
C LEU A 497 -27.97 -8.43 -28.38
N GLY A 498 -27.30 -9.52 -28.79
CA GLY A 498 -27.76 -10.44 -29.81
C GLY A 498 -28.98 -11.29 -29.40
N GLU A 499 -29.70 -11.84 -30.38
CA GLU A 499 -30.93 -12.60 -30.18
C GLU A 499 -30.80 -13.87 -29.31
N THR A 500 -29.66 -14.55 -29.32
CA THR A 500 -29.44 -15.75 -28.48
C THR A 500 -28.98 -15.36 -27.09
N MET A 501 -28.13 -14.32 -26.96
CA MET A 501 -27.68 -13.85 -25.65
C MET A 501 -28.84 -13.27 -24.84
N HIS A 502 -29.67 -12.44 -25.49
CA HIS A 502 -30.92 -11.90 -24.96
C HIS A 502 -31.84 -13.02 -24.44
N ALA A 503 -32.07 -14.07 -25.25
CA ALA A 503 -32.96 -15.17 -24.87
C ALA A 503 -32.47 -16.01 -23.68
N ILE A 504 -31.15 -16.21 -23.52
CA ILE A 504 -30.57 -16.92 -22.37
C ILE A 504 -30.72 -16.08 -21.08
N ILE A 505 -30.50 -14.77 -21.18
CA ILE A 505 -30.62 -13.84 -20.04
C ILE A 505 -32.09 -13.67 -19.65
N GLU A 506 -33.01 -13.53 -20.62
CA GLU A 506 -34.46 -13.48 -20.37
C GLU A 506 -34.96 -14.73 -19.65
N ASP A 507 -34.62 -15.95 -20.12
CA ASP A 507 -35.01 -17.20 -19.45
C ASP A 507 -34.49 -17.26 -18.00
N GLN A 508 -33.20 -16.98 -17.78
CA GLN A 508 -32.61 -17.12 -16.46
C GLN A 508 -33.24 -16.14 -15.45
N PHE A 509 -33.44 -14.88 -15.84
CA PHE A 509 -34.02 -13.87 -14.96
C PHE A 509 -35.54 -14.01 -14.78
N ILE A 510 -36.28 -14.52 -15.77
CA ILE A 510 -37.68 -14.95 -15.55
C ILE A 510 -37.72 -16.09 -14.52
N ARG A 511 -36.86 -17.11 -14.67
CA ARG A 511 -36.86 -18.26 -13.75
C ARG A 511 -36.43 -17.90 -12.33
N LEU A 512 -35.48 -16.98 -12.17
CA LEU A 512 -35.13 -16.40 -10.86
C LEU A 512 -36.31 -15.64 -10.26
N ARG A 513 -36.89 -14.67 -10.97
CA ARG A 513 -37.96 -13.81 -10.46
C ARG A 513 -39.25 -14.56 -10.14
N ASP A 514 -39.69 -15.42 -11.04
CA ASP A 514 -40.98 -16.12 -10.93
C ASP A 514 -40.87 -17.40 -10.08
N GLY A 515 -39.65 -17.94 -9.91
CA GLY A 515 -39.34 -19.08 -9.03
C GLY A 515 -38.87 -18.70 -7.61
N ASP A 516 -38.76 -17.41 -7.29
CA ASP A 516 -38.43 -16.91 -5.95
C ASP A 516 -39.68 -16.39 -5.21
N ILE A 517 -39.83 -16.83 -3.96
CA ILE A 517 -40.95 -16.46 -3.08
C ILE A 517 -40.66 -15.18 -2.28
N PHE A 518 -39.39 -14.82 -2.12
CA PHE A 518 -38.92 -13.62 -1.42
C PHE A 518 -38.65 -12.44 -2.36
N TYR A 519 -38.84 -12.60 -3.68
CA TYR A 519 -38.84 -11.50 -4.63
C TYR A 519 -39.73 -10.34 -4.14
N PHE A 520 -39.21 -9.12 -4.17
CA PHE A 520 -39.74 -8.00 -3.38
C PHE A 520 -41.20 -7.60 -3.66
N GLU A 521 -41.75 -7.91 -4.85
CA GLU A 521 -43.16 -7.66 -5.17
C GLU A 521 -44.11 -8.75 -4.68
N ASN A 522 -43.56 -9.87 -4.19
CA ASN A 522 -44.28 -11.01 -3.61
C ASN A 522 -44.15 -11.07 -2.07
N ASP A 523 -43.09 -10.49 -1.51
CA ASP A 523 -42.84 -10.46 -0.06
C ASP A 523 -43.92 -9.63 0.69
N LEU A 524 -44.66 -10.30 1.57
CA LEU A 524 -45.80 -9.73 2.32
C LEU A 524 -45.40 -8.64 3.31
N GLU A 525 -44.14 -8.58 3.74
CA GLU A 525 -43.61 -7.54 4.62
C GLU A 525 -43.13 -6.32 3.81
N LEU A 526 -42.77 -6.49 2.53
CA LEU A 526 -42.32 -5.39 1.66
C LEU A 526 -43.41 -4.75 0.80
N ILE A 527 -44.46 -5.50 0.42
CA ILE A 527 -45.60 -4.98 -0.37
C ILE A 527 -46.19 -3.64 0.17
N PRO A 528 -46.33 -3.40 1.49
CA PRO A 528 -46.81 -2.11 2.01
C PRO A 528 -45.85 -0.93 1.75
N HIS A 529 -44.57 -1.22 1.50
CA HIS A 529 -43.45 -0.26 1.41
C HIS A 529 -42.80 -0.24 0.01
N ILE A 530 -43.35 -1.01 -0.93
CA ILE A 530 -42.84 -1.21 -2.30
C ILE A 530 -42.51 0.09 -3.04
N GLN A 531 -43.22 1.19 -2.75
CA GLN A 531 -42.96 2.49 -3.35
C GLN A 531 -41.59 3.07 -2.92
N ALA A 532 -41.15 2.88 -1.68
CA ALA A 532 -39.84 3.35 -1.21
C ALA A 532 -38.68 2.52 -1.81
N ILE A 533 -38.92 1.23 -2.07
CA ILE A 533 -38.00 0.37 -2.82
C ILE A 533 -37.89 0.88 -4.26
N LYS A 534 -39.01 1.20 -4.91
CA LYS A 534 -39.04 1.75 -6.29
C LYS A 534 -38.57 3.21 -6.40
N GLU A 535 -38.42 3.91 -5.27
CA GLU A 535 -37.73 5.21 -5.18
C GLU A 535 -36.23 5.05 -4.85
N SER A 536 -35.75 3.83 -4.60
CA SER A 536 -34.34 3.51 -4.36
C SER A 536 -33.61 3.07 -5.64
N THR A 537 -33.53 3.95 -6.63
CA THR A 537 -32.66 3.71 -7.81
C THR A 537 -31.19 3.64 -7.41
N LEU A 538 -30.33 3.04 -8.22
CA LEU A 538 -28.88 2.97 -7.96
C LEU A 538 -28.29 4.37 -7.75
N SER A 539 -28.64 5.34 -8.60
CA SER A 539 -28.25 6.75 -8.44
C SER A 539 -28.69 7.34 -7.08
N SER A 540 -29.89 7.01 -6.60
CA SER A 540 -30.38 7.46 -5.29
C SER A 540 -29.65 6.80 -4.10
N ILE A 541 -29.05 5.62 -4.29
CA ILE A 541 -28.25 4.90 -3.29
C ILE A 541 -26.85 5.51 -3.24
N ILE A 542 -26.26 5.80 -4.40
CA ILE A 542 -24.98 6.51 -4.53
C ILE A 542 -25.07 7.87 -3.83
N LEU A 543 -26.02 8.73 -4.21
CA LEU A 543 -26.19 10.09 -3.67
C LEU A 543 -26.52 10.17 -2.16
N ARG A 544 -26.82 9.05 -1.48
CA ARG A 544 -27.11 9.02 -0.02
C ARG A 544 -26.08 8.26 0.83
N ASN A 545 -25.14 7.57 0.21
CA ASN A 545 -24.06 6.82 0.88
C ASN A 545 -22.66 7.34 0.47
N THR A 546 -22.60 8.48 -0.21
CA THR A 546 -21.38 9.12 -0.71
C THR A 546 -21.47 10.64 -0.61
N ASN A 547 -20.34 11.32 -0.78
CA ASN A 547 -20.26 12.79 -0.91
C ASN A 547 -20.47 13.29 -2.36
N ILE A 548 -21.24 12.58 -3.19
CA ILE A 548 -21.57 13.01 -4.56
C ILE A 548 -22.81 13.94 -4.54
N ASN A 549 -22.66 15.18 -4.99
CA ASN A 549 -23.73 16.19 -4.95
C ASN A 549 -24.83 15.98 -6.02
N LYS A 550 -24.44 15.49 -7.20
CA LYS A 550 -25.27 15.38 -8.40
C LYS A 550 -24.82 14.20 -9.27
N MET A 551 -25.73 13.58 -10.00
CA MET A 551 -25.45 12.64 -11.10
C MET A 551 -26.68 12.55 -12.03
N GLN A 552 -26.68 11.66 -13.02
CA GLN A 552 -27.88 11.37 -13.82
C GLN A 552 -28.96 10.63 -13.01
N CYS A 553 -30.23 10.79 -13.34
CA CYS A 553 -31.32 10.03 -12.70
C CYS A 553 -31.34 8.55 -13.10
N ASP A 554 -30.96 8.25 -14.34
CA ASP A 554 -30.94 6.91 -14.91
C ASP A 554 -29.48 6.43 -14.99
N SER A 555 -29.07 5.71 -13.95
CA SER A 555 -27.69 5.32 -13.70
C SER A 555 -27.08 4.59 -14.88
N MET A 556 -27.87 3.76 -15.59
CA MET A 556 -27.36 2.80 -16.58
C MET A 556 -26.93 3.43 -17.90
N TYR A 557 -27.17 4.74 -18.10
CA TYR A 557 -26.75 5.49 -19.29
C TYR A 557 -25.71 6.55 -18.93
N SER A 558 -24.71 6.71 -19.79
CA SER A 558 -23.61 7.67 -19.63
C SER A 558 -24.07 9.12 -19.79
N GLN A 559 -23.53 10.04 -18.97
CA GLN A 559 -23.76 11.48 -19.11
C GLN A 559 -22.45 12.28 -19.12
N PRO A 560 -21.70 12.28 -20.25
CA PRO A 560 -20.45 13.04 -20.35
C PRO A 560 -20.62 14.57 -20.32
N ASP A 561 -21.84 15.10 -20.38
CA ASP A 561 -22.12 16.52 -20.15
C ASP A 561 -22.61 16.74 -18.71
N THR A 562 -21.65 17.08 -17.84
CA THR A 562 -21.85 17.26 -16.40
C THR A 562 -22.78 18.45 -16.03
N SER A 563 -23.24 19.22 -17.02
CA SER A 563 -24.29 20.24 -16.90
C SER A 563 -25.72 19.71 -17.11
N LYS A 564 -25.86 18.45 -17.57
CA LYS A 564 -27.15 17.74 -17.71
C LYS A 564 -27.43 16.75 -16.57
N MET A 565 -26.54 16.60 -15.59
CA MET A 565 -26.81 15.81 -14.38
C MET A 565 -28.07 16.36 -13.70
N ASP A 566 -29.07 15.51 -13.51
CA ASP A 566 -30.45 15.89 -13.18
C ASP A 566 -30.99 15.25 -11.89
N CYS A 567 -30.20 14.38 -11.24
CA CYS A 567 -30.44 13.87 -9.90
C CYS A 567 -29.52 14.58 -8.88
N PHE A 568 -30.05 14.99 -7.72
CA PHE A 568 -29.32 15.80 -6.74
C PHE A 568 -29.48 15.27 -5.32
N ALA A 569 -28.38 15.15 -4.57
CA ALA A 569 -28.39 14.67 -3.18
C ALA A 569 -29.27 15.55 -2.26
N SER A 570 -29.40 16.84 -2.57
CA SER A 570 -30.29 17.78 -1.84
C SER A 570 -31.78 17.43 -1.92
N GLU A 571 -32.20 16.61 -2.89
CA GLU A 571 -33.60 16.20 -3.05
C GLU A 571 -33.93 14.92 -2.25
N LEU A 572 -32.92 14.25 -1.69
CA LEU A 572 -33.06 13.04 -0.88
C LEU A 572 -33.26 13.32 0.62
N SER A 573 -33.34 14.59 1.03
CA SER A 573 -33.13 15.06 2.42
C SER A 573 -34.18 14.67 3.49
N GLU A 574 -35.16 13.81 3.19
CA GLU A 574 -36.06 13.22 4.21
C GLU A 574 -35.64 11.77 4.51
N PRO A 575 -35.44 11.39 5.80
CA PRO A 575 -34.96 10.05 6.18
C PRO A 575 -35.78 8.95 5.54
N TYR A 576 -35.09 7.95 5.00
CA TYR A 576 -35.69 6.94 4.13
C TYR A 576 -36.75 6.12 4.87
N LEU A 577 -36.47 5.75 6.12
CA LEU A 577 -37.40 4.99 6.94
C LEU A 577 -38.69 5.72 7.33
N ASN A 578 -38.72 7.06 7.41
CA ASN A 578 -39.98 7.80 7.62
C ASN A 578 -40.99 7.53 6.48
N ARG A 579 -40.51 7.19 5.27
CA ARG A 579 -41.33 6.84 4.11
C ARG A 579 -41.81 5.38 4.16
N ILE A 580 -41.18 4.54 4.99
CA ILE A 580 -41.47 3.12 5.18
C ILE A 580 -42.36 2.92 6.42
N MET A 581 -41.89 3.30 7.62
CA MET A 581 -42.53 2.98 8.89
C MET A 581 -43.17 4.17 9.64
N GLY A 582 -43.04 5.40 9.14
CA GLY A 582 -43.54 6.61 9.81
C GLY A 582 -45.07 6.74 9.89
N ASP A 583 -45.65 6.65 11.10
CA ASP A 583 -46.97 7.24 11.37
C ASP A 583 -46.82 8.76 11.54
N SER A 584 -47.77 9.49 10.97
CA SER A 584 -47.72 10.95 10.85
C SER A 584 -47.72 11.67 12.21
N ASN A 585 -46.98 12.79 12.27
CA ASN A 585 -46.97 13.84 13.32
C ASN A 585 -46.03 13.66 14.54
N VAL A 586 -44.70 13.67 14.34
CA VAL A 586 -43.75 14.24 15.32
C VAL A 586 -42.74 15.16 14.63
N GLU A 587 -42.63 16.39 15.11
CA GLU A 587 -41.68 17.41 14.62
C GLU A 587 -40.46 17.42 15.55
N TYR A 588 -39.30 16.94 15.08
CA TYR A 588 -38.07 16.86 15.89
C TYR A 588 -37.18 18.10 15.69
N GLN A 589 -36.58 18.57 16.78
CA GLN A 589 -35.58 19.64 16.80
C GLN A 589 -34.28 19.06 17.36
N PRO A 590 -33.16 19.06 16.61
CA PRO A 590 -31.91 18.47 17.09
C PRO A 590 -31.35 19.26 18.29
N PRO A 591 -30.80 18.58 19.32
CA PRO A 591 -30.26 19.24 20.50
C PRO A 591 -28.91 19.89 20.20
N GLN A 592 -28.69 21.12 20.70
CA GLN A 592 -27.33 21.68 20.74
C GLN A 592 -26.52 21.03 21.86
N VAL A 593 -25.35 20.50 21.50
CA VAL A 593 -24.33 20.00 22.43
C VAL A 593 -23.18 21.00 22.48
N ASN A 594 -22.63 21.23 23.67
CA ASN A 594 -21.58 22.23 23.87
C ASN A 594 -20.20 21.70 23.46
N SER A 595 -19.36 22.64 23.01
CA SER A 595 -17.91 22.49 22.92
C SER A 595 -17.28 21.96 24.21
N LEU A 596 -16.41 20.94 24.11
CA LEU A 596 -15.15 20.81 24.85
C LEU A 596 -14.35 19.56 24.41
N ILE A 597 -13.81 19.62 23.20
CA ILE A 597 -12.59 18.88 22.82
C ILE A 597 -11.68 19.92 22.15
N LYS A 598 -10.45 20.05 22.63
CA LYS A 598 -9.33 20.57 21.83
C LYS A 598 -8.65 19.34 21.25
N LYS A 599 -8.63 19.19 19.92
CA LYS A 599 -7.46 18.59 19.26
C LYS A 599 -6.53 19.75 18.88
N SER A 600 -5.25 19.47 18.69
CA SER A 600 -4.28 20.38 18.08
C SER A 600 -4.79 20.85 16.71
N GLU A 601 -4.50 22.09 16.35
CA GLU A 601 -4.73 22.60 15.01
C GLU A 601 -3.50 22.23 14.17
N LEU A 602 -3.65 21.27 13.24
CA LEU A 602 -2.66 21.07 12.19
C LEU A 602 -2.47 22.40 11.44
N VAL A 603 -1.22 22.81 11.24
CA VAL A 603 -0.90 24.08 10.58
C VAL A 603 -1.47 24.05 9.16
N ASN A 604 -2.36 24.99 8.86
CA ASN A 604 -3.20 24.88 7.66
C ASN A 604 -2.48 25.38 6.40
N PHE A 605 -1.84 24.47 5.65
CA PHE A 605 -1.18 24.75 4.38
C PHE A 605 -2.11 25.14 3.21
N GLN A 606 -3.45 25.20 3.40
CA GLN A 606 -4.42 25.58 2.36
C GLN A 606 -4.25 26.99 1.78
N GLU A 607 -3.41 27.88 2.34
CA GLU A 607 -3.10 29.18 1.71
C GLU A 607 -2.02 29.11 0.58
N LEU A 608 -1.57 27.91 0.18
CA LEU A 608 -0.84 27.69 -1.07
C LEU A 608 -1.70 27.14 -2.22
N ASP A 609 -2.97 26.79 -1.98
CA ASP A 609 -3.84 26.23 -3.03
C ASP A 609 -4.28 27.29 -4.06
N ASN A 610 -3.90 27.06 -5.32
CA ASN A 610 -4.32 27.88 -6.45
C ASN A 610 -4.48 27.06 -7.75
N GLY A 611 -4.99 25.83 -7.63
CA GLY A 611 -5.70 25.14 -8.73
C GLY A 611 -4.86 24.57 -9.88
N THR A 612 -3.96 23.63 -9.59
CA THR A 612 -3.38 22.72 -10.59
C THR A 612 -3.46 21.27 -10.12
N ILE A 613 -3.48 20.33 -11.08
CA ILE A 613 -3.38 18.87 -10.83
C ILE A 613 -2.09 18.62 -10.03
N PRO A 614 -2.06 17.68 -9.06
CA PRO A 614 -0.82 17.08 -8.58
C PRO A 614 -0.20 16.27 -9.73
N ILE A 615 0.57 16.93 -10.60
CA ILE A 615 1.40 16.25 -11.59
C ILE A 615 2.41 15.45 -10.78
N HIS A 616 2.49 14.12 -10.93
CA HIS A 616 3.43 13.33 -10.14
C HIS A 616 4.87 13.83 -10.34
N PHE A 617 5.50 14.31 -9.26
CA PHE A 617 6.69 15.16 -9.33
C PHE A 617 7.99 14.33 -9.35
N TRP A 618 8.10 13.41 -10.31
CA TRP A 618 9.19 12.42 -10.44
C TRP A 618 10.60 13.03 -10.50
N SER A 619 10.77 14.18 -11.14
CA SER A 619 12.00 14.96 -11.32
C SER A 619 12.20 16.07 -10.28
N SER A 620 11.22 16.31 -9.40
CA SER A 620 11.37 17.26 -8.29
C SER A 620 12.31 16.77 -7.19
N TYR A 621 12.85 17.71 -6.41
CA TYR A 621 13.68 17.46 -5.24
C TYR A 621 13.11 18.09 -3.97
N GLY A 622 13.55 17.62 -2.80
CA GLY A 622 13.08 18.08 -1.49
C GLY A 622 11.71 17.48 -1.08
N PRO A 623 11.06 18.00 -0.02
CA PRO A 623 11.54 19.02 0.89
C PRO A 623 12.57 18.46 1.87
N THR A 624 13.61 19.23 2.14
CA THR A 624 14.64 18.90 3.14
C THR A 624 14.09 19.00 4.56
N THR A 625 14.61 18.19 5.49
CA THR A 625 14.27 18.25 6.93
C THR A 625 15.53 18.30 7.78
N ALA A 626 15.61 19.21 8.75
CA ALA A 626 16.74 19.29 9.68
C ALA A 626 16.28 19.80 11.06
N VAL A 627 16.82 19.21 12.13
CA VAL A 627 16.48 19.52 13.52
C VAL A 627 17.64 20.14 14.29
N GLY A 628 17.33 21.10 15.16
CA GLY A 628 18.28 21.79 16.04
C GLY A 628 17.57 22.84 16.92
N ASP A 629 17.64 22.74 18.25
CA ASP A 629 17.14 23.79 19.17
C ASP A 629 17.83 25.14 18.88
N CYS A 630 17.10 26.07 18.26
CA CYS A 630 17.65 27.39 17.92
C CYS A 630 17.43 28.46 18.98
N ASN A 631 16.94 28.09 20.17
CA ASN A 631 16.56 29.01 21.25
C ASN A 631 17.12 28.65 22.65
N GLY A 632 17.68 27.45 22.82
CA GLY A 632 18.34 26.98 24.03
C GLY A 632 17.37 26.69 25.18
N ASP A 633 16.16 26.18 24.89
CA ASP A 633 15.20 25.76 25.91
C ASP A 633 15.07 24.23 26.11
N GLY A 634 15.81 23.46 25.31
CA GLY A 634 15.90 22.00 25.41
C GLY A 634 14.78 21.27 24.65
N LEU A 635 14.33 21.86 23.54
CA LEU A 635 13.32 21.30 22.64
C LEU A 635 13.77 21.51 21.19
N GLU A 636 13.88 20.41 20.45
CA GLU A 636 14.42 20.44 19.09
C GLU A 636 13.44 21.08 18.09
N ASP A 637 13.91 22.10 17.36
CA ASP A 637 13.12 22.85 16.38
C ASP A 637 13.27 22.28 14.97
N ILE A 638 12.23 22.43 14.12
CA ILE A 638 12.22 21.82 12.77
C ILE A 638 12.42 22.89 11.69
N TRP A 639 13.53 22.81 10.96
CA TRP A 639 13.69 23.52 9.68
C TRP A 639 13.24 22.65 8.50
N VAL A 640 12.51 23.26 7.58
CA VAL A 640 11.96 22.58 6.38
C VAL A 640 12.36 23.32 5.10
N GLY A 641 12.98 22.57 4.19
CA GLY A 641 13.33 22.98 2.85
C GLY A 641 12.14 23.01 1.90
N SER A 642 12.41 23.42 0.67
CA SER A 642 11.39 23.57 -0.38
C SER A 642 11.38 22.38 -1.32
N SER A 643 10.21 21.83 -1.66
CA SER A 643 10.06 20.97 -2.84
C SER A 643 10.18 21.80 -4.13
N TYR A 644 10.92 21.33 -5.15
CA TYR A 644 11.08 22.07 -6.41
C TYR A 644 11.34 21.20 -7.66
N ASP A 645 10.72 21.59 -8.77
CA ASP A 645 11.01 21.19 -10.16
C ASP A 645 11.98 22.23 -10.76
N GLN A 646 13.26 21.87 -10.95
CA GLN A 646 14.26 22.85 -11.39
C GLN A 646 14.16 23.19 -12.89
N GLU A 647 13.77 22.22 -13.72
CA GLU A 647 13.81 22.30 -15.19
C GLU A 647 12.42 22.40 -15.83
N GLY A 648 11.36 22.46 -15.02
CA GLY A 648 9.99 22.63 -15.48
C GLY A 648 9.42 21.40 -16.18
N TRP A 649 9.93 20.20 -15.89
CA TRP A 649 9.52 18.97 -16.58
C TRP A 649 8.09 18.58 -16.24
N GLU A 650 7.65 18.85 -15.02
CA GLU A 650 6.28 18.58 -14.55
C GLU A 650 5.41 19.83 -14.69
N THR A 651 5.92 20.95 -14.18
CA THR A 651 5.19 22.21 -14.05
C THR A 651 5.08 22.98 -15.36
N GLY A 652 5.94 22.68 -16.33
CA GLY A 652 6.16 23.51 -17.53
C GLY A 652 6.88 24.83 -17.25
N ILE A 653 7.42 25.02 -16.03
CA ILE A 653 8.02 26.27 -15.54
C ILE A 653 9.44 26.00 -15.07
N LYS A 654 10.44 26.49 -15.82
CA LYS A 654 11.88 26.45 -15.46
C LYS A 654 12.24 27.39 -14.30
N GLN A 655 11.54 27.29 -13.17
CA GLN A 655 11.74 28.04 -11.92
C GLN A 655 11.14 27.26 -10.75
N SER A 656 11.90 27.09 -9.66
CA SER A 656 11.32 26.67 -8.38
C SER A 656 10.18 27.60 -7.95
N VAL A 657 9.14 27.02 -7.35
CA VAL A 657 7.99 27.72 -6.75
C VAL A 657 7.86 27.48 -5.25
N GLY A 658 8.68 26.61 -4.66
CA GLY A 658 8.62 26.25 -3.24
C GLY A 658 9.14 27.34 -2.30
N GLN A 659 8.82 27.19 -1.01
CA GLN A 659 9.31 28.07 0.07
C GLN A 659 9.83 27.24 1.25
N THR A 660 10.68 27.84 2.07
CA THR A 660 11.22 27.26 3.32
C THR A 660 10.31 27.55 4.52
N PHE A 661 10.46 26.79 5.60
CA PHE A 661 9.80 26.98 6.89
C PHE A 661 10.75 26.75 8.07
N LEU A 662 10.43 27.34 9.24
CA LEU A 662 11.03 27.03 10.54
C LEU A 662 9.91 26.97 11.59
N PHE A 663 9.83 25.84 12.28
CA PHE A 663 8.80 25.54 13.28
C PHE A 663 9.43 25.40 14.66
N LEU A 664 9.11 26.34 15.55
CA LEU A 664 9.57 26.37 16.94
C LEU A 664 8.79 25.34 17.76
N ASN A 665 9.46 24.41 18.43
CA ASN A 665 8.84 23.43 19.31
C ASN A 665 8.29 24.10 20.58
N GLN A 666 7.20 23.58 21.14
CA GLN A 666 6.52 24.06 22.34
C GLN A 666 6.29 22.93 23.37
N GLY A 667 6.86 21.75 23.12
CA GLY A 667 6.70 20.53 23.89
C GLY A 667 5.42 19.77 23.54
N SER A 668 5.46 18.45 23.68
CA SER A 668 4.37 17.52 23.37
C SER A 668 3.78 17.65 21.97
N GLY A 669 4.63 17.44 20.96
CA GLY A 669 4.24 17.37 19.55
C GLY A 669 3.56 18.63 19.00
N SER A 670 3.88 19.80 19.57
CA SER A 670 3.22 21.07 19.26
C SER A 670 4.23 22.13 18.80
N PHE A 671 4.01 22.72 17.63
CA PHE A 671 4.96 23.66 17.00
C PHE A 671 4.33 25.00 16.60
N GLU A 672 5.10 26.09 16.59
CA GLU A 672 4.73 27.43 16.11
C GLU A 672 5.55 27.83 14.87
N ASP A 673 4.89 28.22 13.76
CA ASP A 673 5.56 28.76 12.56
C ASP A 673 6.17 30.13 12.88
N ILE A 674 7.51 30.17 12.99
CA ILE A 674 8.29 31.39 13.21
C ILE A 674 9.02 31.87 11.95
N THR A 675 8.82 31.24 10.79
CA THR A 675 9.62 31.40 9.56
C THR A 675 9.83 32.86 9.12
N LEU A 676 8.77 33.68 9.21
CA LEU A 676 8.82 35.09 8.81
C LEU A 676 9.62 35.94 9.81
N ASP A 677 9.47 35.65 11.10
CA ASP A 677 10.08 36.41 12.20
C ASP A 677 11.48 35.90 12.56
N SER A 678 11.87 34.69 12.13
CA SER A 678 13.23 34.16 12.22
C SER A 678 14.17 34.73 11.15
N GLY A 679 13.63 35.11 9.99
CA GLY A 679 14.39 35.62 8.84
C GLY A 679 14.70 34.57 7.77
N LEU A 680 14.36 33.29 7.99
CA LEU A 680 14.63 32.18 7.07
C LEU A 680 13.54 31.97 6.00
N LEU A 681 12.61 32.91 5.79
CA LEU A 681 11.59 32.82 4.75
C LEU A 681 12.17 33.10 3.34
N PHE A 682 12.48 32.03 2.60
CA PHE A 682 12.87 32.07 1.20
C PHE A 682 11.74 31.56 0.32
N ARG A 683 11.54 32.20 -0.83
CA ARG A 683 10.54 31.82 -1.86
C ARG A 683 11.26 31.59 -3.18
N ASN A 684 10.78 30.62 -3.96
CA ASN A 684 11.50 30.06 -5.11
C ASN A 684 12.85 29.46 -4.65
N SER A 685 12.83 28.75 -3.53
CA SER A 685 14.00 28.14 -2.90
C SER A 685 14.43 26.87 -3.65
N THR A 686 15.72 26.56 -3.59
CA THR A 686 16.37 25.37 -4.17
C THR A 686 17.37 24.75 -3.20
N TYR A 687 17.20 24.99 -1.89
CA TYR A 687 17.96 24.29 -0.87
C TYR A 687 17.56 22.81 -0.85
N LEU A 688 18.56 21.95 -0.80
CA LEU A 688 18.43 20.49 -0.88
C LEU A 688 18.97 19.78 0.36
N GLY A 689 19.85 20.44 1.11
CA GLY A 689 20.40 19.97 2.37
C GLY A 689 20.51 21.11 3.37
N ALA A 690 20.40 20.77 4.66
CA ALA A 690 20.58 21.71 5.76
C ALA A 690 21.27 21.01 6.92
N SER A 691 22.13 21.74 7.62
CA SER A 691 22.81 21.28 8.82
C SER A 691 22.86 22.39 9.86
N TRP A 692 22.69 22.00 11.12
CA TRP A 692 22.82 22.87 12.28
C TRP A 692 24.19 22.67 12.91
N ALA A 693 24.90 23.76 13.20
CA ALA A 693 26.22 23.75 13.84
C ALA A 693 26.52 25.14 14.41
N ASP A 694 27.10 25.23 15.61
CA ASP A 694 27.75 26.45 16.09
C ASP A 694 29.08 26.62 15.31
N TYR A 695 29.20 27.65 14.47
CA TYR A 695 30.37 27.83 13.59
C TYR A 695 31.38 28.87 14.11
N ASP A 696 31.01 29.70 15.09
CA ASP A 696 31.89 30.71 15.70
C ASP A 696 32.15 30.55 17.22
N ASN A 697 31.70 29.42 17.77
CA ASN A 697 31.84 28.91 19.13
C ASN A 697 31.29 29.89 20.20
N ASP A 698 30.12 30.47 19.95
CA ASP A 698 29.44 31.38 20.87
C ASP A 698 28.36 30.72 21.75
N GLY A 699 27.91 29.52 21.36
CA GLY A 699 26.97 28.67 22.10
C GLY A 699 25.56 28.58 21.52
N ASP A 700 25.23 29.34 20.47
CA ASP A 700 23.93 29.31 19.81
C ASP A 700 23.99 28.48 18.49
N LEU A 701 23.01 27.61 18.20
CA LEU A 701 23.03 26.83 16.95
C LEU A 701 22.72 27.68 15.72
N ASP A 702 23.65 27.69 14.76
CA ASP A 702 23.53 28.33 13.45
C ASP A 702 23.11 27.32 12.37
N ILE A 703 22.64 27.80 11.20
CA ILE A 703 22.17 26.93 10.12
C ILE A 703 22.88 27.20 8.78
N TYR A 704 23.42 26.13 8.19
CA TYR A 704 23.97 26.11 6.83
C TYR A 704 23.01 25.41 5.87
N LEU A 705 22.85 25.99 4.67
CA LEU A 705 21.92 25.54 3.65
C LEU A 705 22.66 25.25 2.34
N SER A 706 22.77 23.97 1.99
CA SER A 706 23.26 23.48 0.70
C SER A 706 22.21 23.73 -0.39
N ASN A 707 22.62 24.44 -1.44
CA ASN A 707 21.75 24.98 -2.47
C ASN A 707 22.07 24.33 -3.82
N ASN A 708 21.09 23.64 -4.39
CA ASN A 708 21.19 23.10 -5.74
C ASN A 708 21.07 24.20 -6.82
N GLY A 709 20.49 25.36 -6.48
CA GLY A 709 20.47 26.52 -7.38
C GLY A 709 19.70 26.32 -8.69
N PHE A 710 20.16 27.01 -9.74
CA PHE A 710 19.58 26.96 -11.09
C PHE A 710 20.61 27.47 -12.11
N HIS A 711 21.04 26.64 -13.07
CA HIS A 711 21.98 27.06 -14.10
C HIS A 711 21.35 27.07 -15.51
N SER A 712 21.27 28.26 -16.11
CA SER A 712 20.92 28.44 -17.53
C SER A 712 21.94 29.31 -18.25
N LEU A 713 22.51 28.76 -19.32
CA LEU A 713 23.53 29.38 -20.19
C LEU A 713 23.13 30.75 -20.77
N ASP A 714 21.82 31.05 -20.83
CA ASP A 714 21.29 32.30 -21.37
C ASP A 714 21.11 33.43 -20.32
N ILE A 715 21.16 33.13 -19.02
CA ILE A 715 20.62 34.03 -17.97
C ILE A 715 21.67 34.52 -16.94
N ASN A 716 22.77 33.79 -16.70
CA ASN A 716 23.82 34.15 -15.72
C ASN A 716 23.31 34.42 -14.28
N THR A 717 22.23 33.77 -13.86
CA THR A 717 21.75 33.79 -12.47
C THR A 717 22.28 32.59 -11.72
N PHE A 718 22.99 32.82 -10.63
CA PHE A 718 23.49 31.79 -9.72
C PHE A 718 22.97 32.09 -8.31
N PHE A 719 22.61 31.06 -7.55
CA PHE A 719 22.33 31.16 -6.12
C PHE A 719 23.42 30.38 -5.38
N PRO A 720 24.12 30.98 -4.40
CA PRO A 720 25.13 30.28 -3.63
C PRO A 720 24.50 29.47 -2.49
N ASN A 721 25.32 28.61 -1.88
CA ASN A 721 25.09 28.10 -0.52
C ASN A 721 25.04 29.26 0.47
N LYS A 722 24.54 29.00 1.68
CA LYS A 722 24.42 30.02 2.72
C LYS A 722 24.71 29.51 4.11
N LEU A 723 25.30 30.39 4.92
CA LEU A 723 25.35 30.27 6.37
C LEU A 723 24.58 31.42 7.01
N PHE A 724 23.77 31.09 8.02
CA PHE A 724 23.01 32.04 8.81
C PHE A 724 23.37 31.96 10.30
N SER A 725 23.97 33.03 10.82
CA SER A 725 24.27 33.18 12.24
C SER A 725 22.99 33.49 13.04
N ASN A 726 22.78 32.83 14.16
CA ASN A 726 21.67 33.00 15.09
C ASN A 726 21.91 34.18 16.08
N ASP A 727 21.01 34.41 17.03
CA ASP A 727 21.18 35.32 18.17
C ASP A 727 20.70 34.70 19.50
N GLY A 728 20.67 33.37 19.55
CA GLY A 728 20.15 32.56 20.67
C GLY A 728 18.64 32.61 20.82
N HIS A 729 17.92 33.26 19.90
CA HIS A 729 16.46 33.44 19.94
C HIS A 729 15.82 33.10 18.58
N CYS A 730 16.40 32.17 17.81
CA CYS A 730 16.04 31.82 16.44
C CYS A 730 15.94 33.06 15.51
N LYS A 731 16.92 33.97 15.50
CA LYS A 731 16.95 35.15 14.59
C LYS A 731 18.20 35.14 13.73
N PHE A 732 18.00 34.88 12.45
CA PHE A 732 19.05 34.48 11.54
C PHE A 732 19.56 35.63 10.66
N THR A 733 20.88 35.80 10.65
CA THR A 733 21.61 36.80 9.87
C THR A 733 22.50 36.12 8.83
N ASP A 734 22.31 36.47 7.55
CA ASP A 734 23.10 35.97 6.42
C ASP A 734 24.57 36.43 6.53
N VAL A 735 25.44 35.55 7.04
CA VAL A 735 26.88 35.79 7.25
C VAL A 735 27.76 35.22 6.13
N THR A 736 27.17 34.39 5.25
CA THR A 736 27.77 33.73 4.06
C THR A 736 28.97 34.46 3.42
N THR A 737 28.82 35.75 3.11
CA THR A 737 29.85 36.55 2.39
C THR A 737 30.98 37.07 3.28
N GLU A 738 30.75 37.17 4.59
CA GLU A 738 31.76 37.58 5.58
C GLU A 738 32.66 36.40 5.97
N VAL A 739 32.05 35.23 6.22
CA VAL A 739 32.76 34.00 6.62
C VAL A 739 33.42 33.26 5.46
N GLY A 740 32.83 33.30 4.25
CA GLY A 740 33.42 32.70 3.03
C GLY A 740 32.63 31.54 2.39
N LEU A 741 31.63 30.98 3.07
CA LEU A 741 30.82 29.80 2.64
C LEU A 741 29.78 30.11 1.54
N GLY A 742 30.16 30.94 0.57
CA GLY A 742 29.28 31.40 -0.52
C GLY A 742 29.64 30.82 -1.88
N ASN A 743 30.05 29.55 -1.97
CA ASN A 743 30.26 28.91 -3.27
C ASN A 743 28.97 28.92 -4.08
N ILE A 744 29.14 29.12 -5.39
CA ILE A 744 28.13 28.82 -6.40
C ILE A 744 28.38 27.38 -6.84
N GLY A 745 27.33 26.57 -6.90
CA GLY A 745 27.40 25.16 -7.21
C GLY A 745 26.01 24.53 -7.16
N HIS A 746 25.95 23.23 -7.43
CA HIS A 746 24.77 22.39 -7.23
C HIS A 746 25.01 21.54 -5.98
N SER A 747 24.86 22.12 -4.79
CA SER A 747 25.14 21.43 -3.53
C SER A 747 23.93 20.67 -3.00
N SER A 748 24.14 19.42 -2.60
CA SER A 748 23.11 18.53 -2.07
C SER A 748 23.04 18.52 -0.55
N SER A 749 24.16 18.26 0.12
CA SER A 749 24.26 18.04 1.56
C SER A 749 25.53 18.67 2.14
N SER A 750 25.80 18.44 3.41
CA SER A 750 26.89 19.05 4.18
C SER A 750 27.17 18.23 5.43
N ALA A 751 28.46 18.00 5.73
CA ALA A 751 28.89 17.38 6.98
C ALA A 751 29.94 18.24 7.69
N TRP A 752 29.88 18.28 9.02
CA TRP A 752 30.77 19.08 9.87
C TRP A 752 31.59 18.19 10.82
N ALA A 753 32.84 18.60 11.07
CA ALA A 753 33.74 18.02 12.07
C ALA A 753 34.91 18.99 12.32
N ASP A 754 35.59 18.90 13.45
CA ASP A 754 36.96 19.42 13.61
C ASP A 754 37.90 18.34 13.06
N TYR A 755 38.30 18.40 11.78
CA TYR A 755 39.02 17.28 11.13
C TYR A 755 40.54 17.37 11.26
N ASP A 756 41.11 18.54 11.60
CA ASP A 756 42.55 18.73 11.84
C ASP A 756 42.93 18.98 13.31
N HIS A 757 41.93 18.98 14.20
CA HIS A 757 42.01 19.10 15.67
C HIS A 757 42.60 20.44 16.12
N ASP A 758 42.21 21.54 15.45
CA ASP A 758 42.58 22.91 15.84
C ASP A 758 41.55 23.63 16.73
N GLY A 759 40.35 23.05 16.91
CA GLY A 759 39.31 23.49 17.85
C GLY A 759 38.18 24.32 17.23
N ASP A 760 38.11 24.36 15.90
CA ASP A 760 37.04 24.99 15.12
C ASP A 760 36.25 23.90 14.35
N LEU A 761 34.94 24.06 14.16
CA LEU A 761 34.21 23.17 13.23
C LEU A 761 34.48 23.56 11.77
N ASP A 762 34.92 22.58 10.98
CA ASP A 762 35.12 22.60 9.54
C ASP A 762 33.92 22.02 8.80
N LEU A 763 33.84 22.23 7.48
CA LEU A 763 32.70 21.86 6.64
C LEU A 763 33.11 21.20 5.32
N HIS A 764 32.60 19.98 5.07
CA HIS A 764 32.57 19.39 3.74
C HIS A 764 31.25 19.72 3.05
N SER A 765 31.31 20.42 1.90
CA SER A 765 30.14 20.79 1.09
C SER A 765 30.06 19.90 -0.15
N THR A 766 29.08 18.99 -0.16
CA THR A 766 28.91 17.97 -1.20
C THR A 766 28.22 18.53 -2.45
N ASN A 767 28.69 18.17 -3.65
CA ASN A 767 28.21 18.72 -4.93
C ASN A 767 27.84 17.65 -5.97
N VAL A 768 26.70 17.83 -6.63
CA VAL A 768 26.08 16.90 -7.59
C VAL A 768 26.61 17.09 -9.03
N GLY A 769 27.54 18.01 -9.25
CA GLY A 769 27.88 18.49 -10.60
C GLY A 769 26.73 19.28 -11.26
N GLN A 770 26.96 19.81 -12.47
CA GLN A 770 26.01 20.72 -13.13
C GLN A 770 25.52 20.14 -14.47
N LEU A 771 24.44 19.35 -14.43
CA LEU A 771 23.90 18.65 -15.60
C LEU A 771 23.10 19.58 -16.54
N ILE A 772 23.63 19.80 -17.75
CA ILE A 772 22.95 20.51 -18.85
C ILE A 772 22.05 19.52 -19.59
N GLU A 773 20.89 19.21 -19.02
CA GLU A 773 19.95 18.20 -19.53
C GLU A 773 19.48 18.45 -20.96
N GLU A 774 19.34 19.72 -21.38
CA GLU A 774 18.96 20.11 -22.75
C GLU A 774 19.89 19.52 -23.84
N ASN A 775 21.15 19.19 -23.49
CA ASN A 775 22.10 18.48 -24.35
C ASN A 775 22.54 17.12 -23.77
N GLY A 776 22.29 16.86 -22.48
CA GLY A 776 22.85 15.77 -21.69
C GLY A 776 24.37 15.87 -21.54
N GLU A 777 24.84 17.05 -21.14
CA GLU A 777 26.25 17.33 -20.82
C GLU A 777 26.40 17.69 -19.33
N ALA A 778 27.08 16.84 -18.55
CA ALA A 778 27.47 17.19 -17.18
C ALA A 778 28.70 18.09 -17.22
N VAL A 779 28.58 19.33 -16.73
CA VAL A 779 29.74 20.15 -16.38
C VAL A 779 30.22 19.70 -15.00
N ILE A 780 31.52 19.46 -14.85
CA ILE A 780 32.05 18.97 -13.57
C ILE A 780 32.28 20.14 -12.61
N GLU A 781 31.39 20.27 -11.65
CA GLU A 781 31.66 20.92 -10.36
C GLU A 781 32.06 19.81 -9.37
N SER A 782 32.91 20.13 -8.39
CA SER A 782 33.45 19.16 -7.42
C SER A 782 33.01 19.47 -6.01
N ASP A 783 33.13 18.49 -5.10
CA ASP A 783 33.08 18.75 -3.65
C ASP A 783 34.09 19.83 -3.22
N ILE A 784 33.81 20.46 -2.08
CA ILE A 784 34.69 21.46 -1.45
C ILE A 784 34.85 21.12 0.03
N LEU A 785 36.10 20.92 0.48
CA LEU A 785 36.45 20.95 1.90
C LEU A 785 36.82 22.38 2.30
N TYR A 786 36.06 22.93 3.24
CA TYR A 786 36.34 24.20 3.89
C TYR A 786 36.96 23.99 5.26
N ARG A 787 38.12 24.62 5.49
CA ARG A 787 38.70 24.72 6.82
C ARG A 787 38.39 26.08 7.45
N ASN A 788 38.00 26.11 8.71
CA ASN A 788 37.75 27.32 9.49
C ASN A 788 39.08 27.96 9.95
N GLN A 789 39.00 29.15 10.54
CA GLN A 789 40.14 29.93 11.05
C GLN A 789 39.73 30.82 12.25
N LEU A 790 38.73 30.39 13.02
CA LEU A 790 38.23 31.07 14.21
C LEU A 790 39.32 31.12 15.30
N VAL A 791 39.91 29.99 15.70
CA VAL A 791 40.99 29.92 16.70
C VAL A 791 42.28 30.61 16.20
N GLU A 792 42.63 30.51 14.91
CA GLU A 792 43.83 31.19 14.37
C GLU A 792 43.65 32.72 14.33
N SER A 793 42.50 33.20 13.87
CA SER A 793 42.30 34.60 13.48
C SER A 793 41.46 35.44 14.45
N GLY A 794 40.67 34.79 15.31
CA GLY A 794 39.76 35.40 16.27
C GLY A 794 38.41 35.84 15.68
N VAL A 795 38.06 35.33 14.50
CA VAL A 795 36.76 35.47 13.79
C VAL A 795 36.60 34.23 12.91
N ALA A 796 35.44 33.56 12.94
CA ALA A 796 35.20 32.42 12.07
C ALA A 796 35.31 32.79 10.60
N ARG A 797 36.04 31.95 9.85
CA ARG A 797 36.32 32.21 8.45
C ARG A 797 36.79 30.94 7.73
N PHE A 798 36.00 30.57 6.75
CA PHE A 798 36.22 29.38 5.95
C PHE A 798 37.11 29.67 4.75
N ILE A 799 38.05 28.76 4.50
CA ILE A 799 38.91 28.73 3.32
C ILE A 799 38.80 27.37 2.64
N ASP A 800 38.64 27.39 1.31
CA ASP A 800 38.75 26.19 0.48
C ASP A 800 40.17 25.63 0.59
N VAL A 801 40.29 24.43 1.15
CA VAL A 801 41.55 23.67 1.31
C VAL A 801 41.58 22.42 0.43
N THR A 802 40.60 22.22 -0.45
CA THR A 802 40.31 20.94 -1.11
C THR A 802 41.52 20.35 -1.85
N GLU A 803 42.33 21.18 -2.52
CA GLU A 803 43.59 20.79 -3.18
C GLU A 803 44.74 20.57 -2.19
N GLU A 804 44.81 21.36 -1.10
CA GLU A 804 45.92 21.33 -0.14
C GLU A 804 45.79 20.17 0.86
N SER A 805 44.56 19.78 1.21
CA SER A 805 44.22 18.62 2.04
C SER A 805 44.17 17.28 1.30
N GLY A 806 44.47 17.23 -0.01
CA GLY A 806 44.72 15.99 -0.75
C GLY A 806 43.96 15.80 -2.07
N GLY A 807 43.01 16.69 -2.41
CA GLY A 807 42.19 16.60 -3.62
C GLY A 807 40.85 15.89 -3.38
N ILE A 808 40.08 16.37 -2.40
CA ILE A 808 38.81 15.77 -1.95
C ILE A 808 37.67 16.30 -2.84
N TYR A 809 37.57 15.77 -4.05
CA TYR A 809 36.72 16.32 -5.11
C TYR A 809 35.45 15.50 -5.41
N GLY A 810 35.21 14.40 -4.69
CA GLY A 810 34.19 13.39 -5.02
C GLY A 810 34.48 12.59 -6.31
N GLY A 811 35.60 12.88 -6.98
CA GLY A 811 35.99 12.32 -8.28
C GLY A 811 37.35 12.82 -8.77
N ILE A 812 37.66 12.53 -10.03
CA ILE A 812 39.00 12.76 -10.63
C ILE A 812 39.24 14.23 -11.03
N PHE A 813 38.17 14.93 -11.41
CA PHE A 813 38.25 16.22 -12.08
C PHE A 813 38.35 17.37 -11.07
N LYS A 814 39.08 18.43 -11.48
CA LYS A 814 39.22 19.65 -10.70
C LYS A 814 38.35 20.75 -11.32
N PRO A 815 37.76 21.66 -10.53
CA PRO A 815 36.79 22.65 -11.02
C PRO A 815 37.47 23.75 -11.86
N LEU A 816 37.68 23.52 -13.17
CA LEU A 816 38.40 24.42 -14.08
C LEU A 816 37.86 24.41 -15.53
N ASP A 817 37.40 25.59 -15.99
CA ASP A 817 37.28 26.02 -17.40
C ASP A 817 36.46 25.14 -18.38
N ASN A 818 35.14 25.00 -18.13
CA ASN A 818 34.12 24.58 -19.12
C ASN A 818 34.28 23.18 -19.76
N GLU A 819 34.99 22.24 -19.14
CA GLU A 819 35.02 20.85 -19.63
C GLU A 819 33.70 20.14 -19.25
N SER A 820 32.99 19.59 -20.24
CA SER A 820 31.69 18.92 -20.07
C SER A 820 31.72 17.49 -20.63
N ILE A 821 31.02 16.57 -19.94
CA ILE A 821 30.96 15.15 -20.27
C ILE A 821 29.55 14.80 -20.77
N SER A 822 29.48 14.25 -21.98
CA SER A 822 28.21 13.86 -22.61
C SER A 822 27.66 12.56 -22.00
N VAL A 823 26.74 12.67 -21.04
CA VAL A 823 26.02 11.53 -20.44
C VAL A 823 25.06 10.85 -21.43
N ASN A 824 24.60 11.59 -22.46
CA ASN A 824 23.73 11.12 -23.55
C ASN A 824 24.38 10.09 -24.53
N GLY A 825 25.47 9.44 -24.14
CA GLY A 825 26.22 8.49 -24.96
C GLY A 825 25.64 7.06 -24.93
N PRO A 826 25.73 6.28 -26.04
CA PRO A 826 25.25 4.89 -26.09
C PRO A 826 26.19 3.88 -25.39
N PHE A 827 26.90 4.30 -24.35
CA PHE A 827 27.96 3.55 -23.66
C PHE A 827 27.92 3.67 -22.12
N SER A 828 26.87 4.24 -21.53
CA SER A 828 26.74 4.41 -20.08
C SER A 828 26.23 3.16 -19.33
N TRP A 829 25.90 2.08 -20.05
CA TRP A 829 25.19 0.92 -19.52
C TRP A 829 25.87 -0.41 -19.88
N MET A 830 26.47 -1.08 -18.90
CA MET A 830 26.91 -2.47 -19.02
C MET A 830 25.92 -3.40 -18.29
N PRO A 831 25.22 -4.32 -18.96
CA PRO A 831 24.40 -5.33 -18.28
C PRO A 831 25.32 -6.37 -17.61
N SER A 832 25.75 -6.07 -16.38
CA SER A 832 26.67 -6.90 -15.59
C SER A 832 25.91 -7.88 -14.68
N SER A 833 24.83 -7.42 -14.04
CA SER A 833 23.85 -8.26 -13.34
C SER A 833 22.45 -7.65 -13.40
N ALA A 834 21.43 -8.50 -13.45
CA ALA A 834 20.04 -8.10 -13.22
C ALA A 834 19.71 -7.93 -11.72
N SER A 835 20.66 -8.20 -10.80
CA SER A 835 20.48 -8.11 -9.34
C SER A 835 21.14 -6.89 -8.68
N ASN A 836 21.68 -5.96 -9.49
CA ASN A 836 22.24 -4.69 -9.01
C ASN A 836 22.19 -3.68 -10.17
N PRO A 837 21.10 -2.91 -10.32
CA PRO A 837 20.94 -1.90 -11.37
C PRO A 837 22.03 -0.83 -11.33
N SER A 838 22.33 -0.28 -10.16
CA SER A 838 23.37 0.74 -9.95
C SER A 838 24.75 0.33 -10.49
N SER A 839 25.14 -0.94 -10.35
CA SER A 839 26.42 -1.45 -10.90
C SER A 839 26.50 -1.49 -12.43
N ASN A 840 25.36 -1.30 -13.12
CA ASN A 840 25.29 -1.27 -14.58
C ASN A 840 25.44 0.15 -15.15
N ALA A 841 25.16 1.19 -14.36
CA ALA A 841 25.19 2.60 -14.76
C ALA A 841 26.57 3.21 -14.46
N LEU A 842 27.42 3.35 -15.49
CA LEU A 842 28.80 3.84 -15.35
C LEU A 842 29.12 4.86 -16.44
N LEU A 843 29.69 6.00 -16.07
CA LEU A 843 30.17 7.01 -17.02
C LEU A 843 31.49 6.55 -17.69
N TRP A 844 31.39 5.64 -18.66
CA TRP A 844 32.51 4.96 -19.33
C TRP A 844 33.65 5.88 -19.86
N GLN A 845 33.35 7.15 -20.16
CA GLN A 845 34.35 8.16 -20.57
C GLN A 845 35.37 8.47 -19.44
N LEU A 846 34.97 8.39 -18.17
CA LEU A 846 35.88 8.50 -17.02
C LEU A 846 36.90 7.34 -17.01
N TYR A 847 36.40 6.14 -17.28
CA TYR A 847 37.08 4.87 -17.05
C TYR A 847 37.94 4.38 -18.23
N GLU A 848 37.74 4.89 -19.46
CA GLU A 848 38.69 4.66 -20.57
C GLU A 848 39.94 5.55 -20.49
N GLU A 849 39.84 6.74 -19.89
CA GLU A 849 40.92 7.73 -19.92
C GLU A 849 41.78 7.77 -18.64
N ASN A 850 41.27 7.32 -17.48
CA ASN A 850 42.08 7.09 -16.28
C ASN A 850 41.71 5.80 -15.51
N GLU A 851 42.71 5.09 -15.00
CA GLU A 851 42.50 3.92 -14.11
C GLU A 851 42.12 4.37 -12.68
N ASP A 852 42.62 5.54 -12.22
CA ASP A 852 42.31 6.10 -10.88
C ASP A 852 40.81 6.45 -10.71
N ALA A 853 40.07 6.55 -11.83
CA ALA A 853 38.62 6.73 -11.88
C ALA A 853 37.84 5.70 -11.03
N PHE A 854 38.37 4.47 -10.95
CA PHE A 854 37.74 3.39 -10.19
C PHE A 854 37.87 3.55 -8.68
N GLU A 855 38.73 4.45 -8.19
CA GLU A 855 39.02 4.64 -6.76
C GLU A 855 38.31 5.88 -6.17
N GLN A 856 38.16 6.95 -6.97
CA GLN A 856 37.69 8.28 -6.52
C GLN A 856 36.21 8.61 -6.76
N GLY A 857 35.48 7.84 -7.57
CA GLY A 857 34.09 8.17 -7.93
C GLY A 857 33.95 9.15 -9.09
N THR A 858 32.76 9.74 -9.25
CA THR A 858 32.34 10.50 -10.45
C THR A 858 32.18 12.01 -10.24
N SER A 859 32.35 12.51 -9.01
CA SER A 859 32.01 13.88 -8.57
C SER A 859 30.55 14.30 -8.84
N ILE A 860 29.65 13.32 -8.86
CA ILE A 860 28.20 13.52 -8.73
C ILE A 860 27.86 13.00 -7.34
N SER A 861 28.14 13.83 -6.33
CA SER A 861 28.14 13.41 -4.93
C SER A 861 26.93 13.98 -4.20
N TRP A 862 26.29 13.14 -3.38
CA TRP A 862 24.96 13.42 -2.81
C TRP A 862 25.01 13.62 -1.29
N SER A 863 25.80 12.83 -0.56
CA SER A 863 26.06 13.01 0.87
C SER A 863 27.51 12.70 1.22
N SER A 864 27.94 13.14 2.40
CA SER A 864 29.24 12.79 2.99
C SER A 864 29.11 12.58 4.50
N LEU A 865 29.99 11.76 5.07
CA LEU A 865 30.02 11.41 6.49
C LEU A 865 31.46 11.56 7.02
N PHE A 866 31.64 12.40 8.05
CA PHE A 866 32.87 12.47 8.84
C PHE A 866 32.80 11.53 10.03
N ILE A 867 33.79 10.64 10.18
CA ILE A 867 33.82 9.61 11.22
C ILE A 867 35.20 8.93 11.28
N ASP A 868 35.78 8.76 12.47
CA ASP A 868 36.99 7.94 12.70
C ASP A 868 36.64 6.44 12.54
N LEU A 869 36.48 5.98 11.29
CA LEU A 869 36.24 4.59 10.95
C LEU A 869 37.43 3.73 11.39
N ASN A 870 38.64 4.17 11.08
CA ASN A 870 39.83 3.34 11.26
C ASN A 870 40.35 3.31 12.72
N ASN A 871 39.67 3.96 13.66
CA ASN A 871 39.99 3.99 15.09
C ASN A 871 41.45 4.43 15.37
N ASP A 872 41.98 5.38 14.60
CA ASP A 872 43.26 6.05 14.89
C ASP A 872 43.12 7.45 15.49
N GLY A 873 41.88 7.87 15.77
CA GLY A 873 41.53 9.07 16.53
C GLY A 873 41.43 10.33 15.67
N PHE A 874 41.28 10.19 14.35
CA PHE A 874 41.00 11.30 13.44
C PHE A 874 39.85 10.95 12.51
N GLU A 875 38.99 11.92 12.26
CA GLU A 875 37.80 11.80 11.44
C GLU A 875 38.20 11.52 9.98
N ASP A 876 37.96 10.29 9.52
CA ASP A 876 38.00 9.93 8.10
C ASP A 876 36.74 10.48 7.40
N LEU A 877 36.75 10.56 6.06
CA LEU A 877 35.64 11.11 5.27
C LEU A 877 35.18 10.11 4.20
N PHE A 878 33.90 9.74 4.24
CA PHE A 878 33.26 8.89 3.23
C PHE A 878 32.24 9.70 2.42
N VAL A 879 32.29 9.62 1.09
CA VAL A 879 31.45 10.44 0.19
C VAL A 879 30.59 9.55 -0.70
N ALA A 880 29.27 9.62 -0.54
CA ALA A 880 28.29 8.93 -1.37
C ALA A 880 28.18 9.60 -2.74
N THR A 881 28.39 8.81 -3.79
CA THR A 881 28.59 9.28 -5.16
C THR A 881 27.90 8.38 -6.19
N ASP A 882 27.31 8.99 -7.22
CA ASP A 882 26.55 8.32 -8.26
C ASP A 882 27.40 7.62 -9.33
N PHE A 883 26.79 6.64 -10.02
CA PHE A 883 27.31 5.98 -11.22
C PHE A 883 28.74 5.41 -11.11
N GLY A 884 29.09 4.82 -9.96
CA GLY A 884 30.45 4.36 -9.72
C GLY A 884 30.67 3.76 -8.33
N ARG A 885 31.52 4.42 -7.53
CA ARG A 885 31.85 4.04 -6.15
C ARG A 885 31.87 5.28 -5.27
N SER A 886 31.38 5.12 -4.05
CA SER A 886 31.59 6.07 -2.96
C SER A 886 33.09 6.17 -2.64
N ALA A 887 33.61 7.37 -2.43
CA ALA A 887 35.02 7.60 -2.20
C ALA A 887 35.32 7.60 -0.69
N PHE A 888 36.31 6.81 -0.25
CA PHE A 888 36.77 6.82 1.14
C PHE A 888 38.15 7.50 1.24
N TYR A 889 38.18 8.61 1.97
CA TYR A 889 39.36 9.40 2.26
C TYR A 889 39.76 9.16 3.72
N LYS A 890 40.86 8.42 3.92
CA LYS A 890 41.47 8.27 5.24
C LYS A 890 42.22 9.55 5.64
N ASN A 891 41.99 10.05 6.85
CA ASN A 891 42.75 11.16 7.43
C ASN A 891 44.17 10.70 7.84
N ASN A 892 45.19 11.54 7.65
CA ASN A 892 46.58 11.27 8.05
C ASN A 892 46.96 11.84 9.43
N GLY A 893 46.06 12.60 10.08
CA GLY A 893 46.34 13.29 11.35
C GLY A 893 47.28 14.49 11.21
N ASP A 894 47.32 15.12 10.03
CA ASP A 894 48.09 16.33 9.75
C ASP A 894 47.34 17.36 8.88
N GLY A 895 46.00 17.30 8.86
CA GLY A 895 45.13 18.14 8.03
C GLY A 895 45.05 17.71 6.57
N THR A 896 45.60 16.54 6.22
CA THR A 896 45.56 15.96 4.87
C THR A 896 44.98 14.55 4.85
N PHE A 897 44.35 14.18 3.75
CA PHE A 897 43.74 12.88 3.53
C PHE A 897 44.47 12.08 2.44
N ILE A 898 44.30 10.76 2.48
CA ILE A 898 44.69 9.83 1.43
C ILE A 898 43.49 8.96 1.04
N LEU A 899 43.24 8.82 -0.25
CA LEU A 899 42.22 7.90 -0.76
C LEU A 899 42.58 6.45 -0.39
N ASN A 900 41.63 5.73 0.21
CA ASN A 900 41.83 4.41 0.81
C ASN A 900 40.66 3.44 0.52
N THR A 901 39.81 3.77 -0.47
CA THR A 901 38.60 3.01 -0.87
C THR A 901 38.85 1.51 -1.09
N PHE A 902 39.98 1.16 -1.71
CA PHE A 902 40.32 -0.24 -2.00
C PHE A 902 41.03 -0.96 -0.85
N GLU A 903 41.94 -0.30 -0.13
CA GLU A 903 42.57 -0.83 1.09
C GLU A 903 41.54 -1.16 2.18
N SER A 904 40.58 -0.26 2.42
CA SER A 904 39.47 -0.48 3.37
C SER A 904 38.37 -1.42 2.84
N ASN A 905 38.45 -1.88 1.59
CA ASN A 905 37.47 -2.73 0.92
C ASN A 905 36.04 -2.12 0.80
N LEU A 906 35.88 -0.80 0.97
CA LEU A 906 34.64 -0.03 0.72
C LEU A 906 34.38 0.15 -0.79
N SER A 907 34.54 -0.93 -1.57
CA SER A 907 34.58 -0.92 -3.03
C SER A 907 33.48 -1.76 -3.68
N ALA A 908 32.23 -1.57 -3.23
CA ALA A 908 31.06 -2.01 -4.00
C ALA A 908 30.78 -1.05 -5.17
N PHE A 909 29.99 -1.48 -6.16
CA PHE A 909 29.57 -0.64 -7.29
C PHE A 909 28.12 -0.22 -7.08
N GLY A 910 27.91 1.09 -6.90
CA GLY A 910 26.66 1.68 -6.47
C GLY A 910 26.33 2.98 -7.21
N THR A 911 25.30 3.64 -6.73
CA THR A 911 24.78 4.92 -7.25
C THR A 911 24.14 5.55 -6.01
N ALA A 912 24.96 6.23 -5.23
CA ALA A 912 24.81 6.32 -3.78
C ALA A 912 24.40 7.71 -3.31
N MET A 913 23.35 7.78 -2.49
CA MET A 913 22.70 9.05 -2.14
C MET A 913 22.93 9.48 -0.68
N GLY A 914 22.66 8.61 0.29
CA GLY A 914 22.73 8.89 1.72
C GLY A 914 23.58 7.89 2.50
N LEU A 915 24.07 8.30 3.67
CA LEU A 915 24.96 7.53 4.54
C LEU A 915 24.50 7.61 6.00
N ASP A 916 24.85 6.61 6.81
CA ASP A 916 24.93 6.76 8.27
C ASP A 916 25.87 5.70 8.86
N ALA A 917 26.26 5.87 10.13
CA ALA A 917 27.09 4.90 10.83
C ALA A 917 26.68 4.68 12.30
N GLY A 918 26.93 3.46 12.79
CA GLY A 918 26.66 2.95 14.13
C GLY A 918 27.05 1.47 14.27
N ASP A 919 27.14 0.96 15.50
CA ASP A 919 27.53 -0.43 15.83
C ASP A 919 26.31 -1.37 15.78
N VAL A 920 26.05 -2.02 14.64
CA VAL A 920 24.80 -2.80 14.46
C VAL A 920 24.92 -4.27 14.89
N ASP A 921 26.11 -4.82 15.16
CA ASP A 921 26.25 -6.16 15.79
C ASP A 921 26.83 -6.20 17.21
N GLY A 922 27.27 -5.07 17.76
CA GLY A 922 27.67 -4.92 19.16
C GLY A 922 29.01 -5.56 19.50
N ASP A 923 29.90 -5.55 18.52
CA ASP A 923 31.31 -5.89 18.62
C ASP A 923 32.13 -4.73 19.22
N GLY A 924 31.66 -3.48 19.00
CA GLY A 924 32.29 -2.25 19.46
C GLY A 924 33.05 -1.48 18.39
N ASP A 925 33.10 -1.95 17.13
CA ASP A 925 33.50 -1.12 15.99
C ASP A 925 32.31 -0.34 15.38
N LEU A 926 32.34 0.01 14.09
CA LEU A 926 31.43 1.00 13.48
C LEU A 926 31.08 0.60 12.04
N ASP A 927 29.83 0.19 11.85
CA ASP A 927 29.23 -0.20 10.57
C ASP A 927 28.65 1.01 9.83
N ILE A 928 28.40 0.87 8.51
CA ILE A 928 27.97 1.97 7.64
C ILE A 928 26.77 1.55 6.78
N CYS A 929 25.63 2.26 6.88
CA CYS A 929 24.56 2.17 5.88
C CYS A 929 24.84 3.09 4.69
N GLN A 930 24.50 2.63 3.48
CA GLN A 930 24.55 3.41 2.25
C GLN A 930 23.32 3.09 1.39
N THR A 931 22.60 4.12 0.95
CA THR A 931 21.48 3.96 0.01
C THR A 931 21.95 3.84 -1.44
N ASN A 932 21.19 3.16 -2.30
CA ASN A 932 21.50 3.05 -3.73
C ASN A 932 20.25 3.05 -4.64
N LEU A 933 20.48 3.24 -5.94
CA LEU A 933 19.59 2.83 -7.03
C LEU A 933 19.60 1.29 -7.19
N GLY A 934 18.90 0.60 -6.28
CA GLY A 934 18.82 -0.86 -6.18
C GLY A 934 19.25 -1.34 -4.78
N PRO A 935 20.18 -2.30 -4.66
CA PRO A 935 20.59 -2.83 -3.36
C PRO A 935 21.34 -1.79 -2.53
N ASN A 936 20.71 -1.34 -1.44
CA ASN A 936 21.37 -0.63 -0.34
C ASN A 936 22.46 -1.51 0.29
N TYR A 937 23.47 -0.88 0.88
CA TYR A 937 24.57 -1.58 1.54
C TYR A 937 24.59 -1.34 3.06
N ILE A 938 24.83 -2.41 3.82
CA ILE A 938 25.43 -2.34 5.15
C ILE A 938 26.86 -2.87 5.04
N TYR A 939 27.83 -2.01 5.36
CA TYR A 939 29.25 -2.39 5.44
C TYR A 939 29.61 -2.64 6.89
N LYS A 940 29.96 -3.89 7.23
CA LYS A 940 30.47 -4.22 8.56
C LYS A 940 31.97 -4.10 8.66
N GLN A 941 32.53 -3.52 9.73
CA GLN A 941 33.99 -3.51 9.94
C GLN A 941 34.47 -4.91 10.41
N GLN A 942 35.79 -5.11 10.43
CA GLN A 942 36.48 -6.35 10.77
C GLN A 942 37.82 -6.01 11.48
N GLU A 943 38.43 -6.98 12.20
CA GLU A 943 39.71 -6.91 12.97
C GLU A 943 40.95 -6.25 12.30
N SER A 944 40.85 -5.79 11.04
CA SER A 944 41.95 -5.20 10.26
C SER A 944 41.64 -3.80 9.69
N ASN A 945 40.61 -3.12 10.20
CA ASN A 945 40.11 -1.82 9.71
C ASN A 945 39.69 -1.89 8.22
N THR A 946 39.08 -3.02 7.85
CA THR A 946 38.58 -3.29 6.50
C THR A 946 37.14 -3.77 6.58
N TYR A 947 36.35 -3.41 5.58
CA TYR A 947 34.90 -3.60 5.59
C TYR A 947 34.45 -4.81 4.76
N VAL A 948 33.28 -5.35 5.10
CA VAL A 948 32.57 -6.37 4.33
C VAL A 948 31.15 -5.86 4.05
N GLU A 949 30.79 -5.76 2.76
CA GLU A 949 29.39 -5.57 2.34
C GLU A 949 28.61 -6.83 2.70
N ALA A 950 27.64 -6.71 3.60
CA ALA A 950 27.02 -7.84 4.30
C ALA A 950 25.50 -7.95 4.10
N SER A 951 24.88 -7.11 3.27
CA SER A 951 23.43 -6.85 3.25
C SER A 951 22.56 -8.08 3.03
N LEU A 952 23.01 -8.99 2.15
CA LEU A 952 22.32 -10.27 1.91
C LEU A 952 22.48 -11.26 3.08
N GLU A 953 23.60 -11.24 3.80
CA GLU A 953 23.83 -12.11 4.95
C GLU A 953 23.15 -11.56 6.22
N SER A 954 23.08 -10.22 6.34
CA SER A 954 22.30 -9.48 7.34
C SER A 954 20.79 -9.43 7.06
N GLY A 955 20.28 -9.96 5.94
CA GLY A 955 18.84 -10.08 5.71
C GLY A 955 18.11 -8.83 5.20
N LEU A 956 18.81 -7.85 4.62
CA LEU A 956 18.23 -6.61 4.10
C LEU A 956 17.44 -6.82 2.78
N ASN A 957 16.33 -7.57 2.85
CA ASN A 957 15.70 -8.20 1.68
C ASN A 957 14.93 -7.28 0.70
N LEU A 958 14.26 -6.21 1.15
CA LEU A 958 13.44 -5.35 0.27
C LEU A 958 14.27 -4.46 -0.67
N GLY A 959 15.49 -4.08 -0.30
CA GLY A 959 16.40 -3.36 -1.19
C GLY A 959 17.02 -4.21 -2.31
N ILE A 960 16.99 -5.54 -2.21
CA ILE A 960 17.65 -6.44 -3.20
C ILE A 960 16.84 -6.57 -4.50
N SER A 961 15.73 -5.83 -4.63
CA SER A 961 15.02 -5.71 -5.91
C SER A 961 15.86 -4.97 -6.95
N ALA A 962 15.58 -5.21 -8.23
CA ALA A 962 16.19 -4.46 -9.33
C ALA A 962 15.45 -3.12 -9.62
N GLU A 963 14.48 -2.77 -8.77
CA GLU A 963 13.33 -1.92 -9.10
C GLU A 963 13.02 -0.88 -8.01
N SER A 964 13.84 -0.82 -6.94
CA SER A 964 13.72 0.09 -5.79
C SER A 964 14.78 1.19 -5.80
N VAL A 965 14.45 2.36 -5.25
CA VAL A 965 15.37 3.48 -5.02
C VAL A 965 15.28 3.96 -3.57
N SER A 966 16.40 3.92 -2.83
CA SER A 966 16.51 4.60 -1.54
C SER A 966 17.38 5.85 -1.64
N TRP A 967 17.00 6.87 -0.89
CA TRP A 967 17.62 8.19 -0.86
C TRP A 967 18.37 8.42 0.44
N ASP A 968 17.77 8.07 1.58
CA ASP A 968 18.24 8.41 2.93
C ASP A 968 18.31 7.16 3.84
N CYS A 969 19.22 7.14 4.83
CA CYS A 969 19.26 6.06 5.83
C CYS A 969 19.62 6.54 7.24
N SER A 970 19.18 5.79 8.25
CA SER A 970 19.50 6.03 9.66
C SER A 970 19.85 4.73 10.36
N ILE A 971 20.84 4.77 11.25
CA ILE A 971 21.13 3.71 12.23
C ILE A 971 20.79 4.25 13.62
N ILE A 972 19.77 3.68 14.25
CA ILE A 972 19.09 4.17 15.47
C ILE A 972 18.38 3.01 16.18
N ASP A 973 18.19 3.09 17.49
CA ASP A 973 17.32 2.17 18.24
C ASP A 973 15.87 2.71 18.20
N ILE A 974 14.98 2.04 17.45
CA ILE A 974 13.60 2.53 17.20
C ILE A 974 12.61 1.94 18.21
N ASP A 975 12.84 0.69 18.60
CA ASP A 975 11.99 -0.11 19.48
C ASP A 975 12.31 0.08 20.97
N LEU A 976 13.53 0.56 21.32
CA LEU A 976 14.10 0.61 22.67
C LEU A 976 14.45 -0.75 23.30
N ASP A 977 14.84 -1.76 22.50
CA ASP A 977 15.41 -3.00 23.04
C ASP A 977 16.94 -2.98 23.23
N GLY A 978 17.63 -1.94 22.74
CA GLY A 978 19.08 -1.76 22.86
C GLY A 978 19.90 -2.32 21.70
N ASP A 979 19.27 -2.82 20.63
CA ASP A 979 19.92 -3.23 19.40
C ASP A 979 19.67 -2.21 18.27
N LEU A 980 20.72 -1.70 17.59
CA LEU A 980 20.55 -0.62 16.61
C LEU A 980 19.88 -1.12 15.31
N ASP A 981 18.73 -0.54 14.97
CA ASP A 981 17.93 -0.81 13.77
C ASP A 981 18.40 -0.01 12.55
N ILE A 982 17.80 -0.28 11.39
CA ILE A 982 18.02 0.51 10.17
C ILE A 982 16.71 1.04 9.57
N TRP A 983 16.65 2.36 9.36
CA TRP A 983 15.66 3.02 8.51
C TRP A 983 16.21 3.28 7.10
N PHE A 984 15.34 3.13 6.09
CA PHE A 984 15.57 3.60 4.73
C PHE A 984 14.40 4.46 4.24
N GLY A 985 14.72 5.72 3.91
CA GLY A 985 13.87 6.62 3.15
C GLY A 985 14.01 6.34 1.64
N SER A 986 12.89 6.14 0.96
CA SER A 986 12.82 5.65 -0.42
C SER A 986 11.81 6.42 -1.27
N GLY A 987 12.01 6.39 -2.60
CA GLY A 987 11.17 7.21 -3.47
C GLY A 987 11.34 6.99 -4.96
N ASN A 988 10.22 6.81 -5.66
CA ASN A 988 10.19 6.49 -7.10
C ASN A 988 10.84 7.61 -7.94
N LEU A 989 11.91 7.27 -8.67
CA LEU A 989 12.61 8.21 -9.58
C LEU A 989 11.84 8.50 -10.87
N ASN A 990 11.12 7.50 -11.40
CA ASN A 990 10.46 7.49 -12.70
C ASN A 990 9.58 6.22 -12.79
N PRO A 991 8.65 6.08 -13.77
CA PRO A 991 7.67 4.99 -13.77
C PRO A 991 8.23 3.59 -14.11
N PHE A 992 9.54 3.44 -14.33
CA PHE A 992 10.18 2.12 -14.40
C PHE A 992 10.65 1.60 -13.03
N PHE A 993 10.60 2.44 -11.99
CA PHE A 993 10.88 2.10 -10.59
C PHE A 993 9.61 2.38 -9.77
N SER A 994 8.59 1.53 -9.96
CA SER A 994 7.22 1.76 -9.49
C SER A 994 6.94 1.27 -8.06
N PHE A 995 7.95 0.78 -7.34
CA PHE A 995 7.81 0.27 -5.98
C PHE A 995 9.07 0.53 -5.14
N SER A 996 9.19 1.74 -4.62
CA SER A 996 10.27 2.16 -3.71
C SER A 996 9.73 2.62 -2.34
N PRO A 997 9.11 1.74 -1.53
CA PRO A 997 8.59 2.12 -0.22
C PRO A 997 9.70 2.38 0.80
N ASN A 998 9.41 3.20 1.80
CA ASN A 998 10.22 3.30 3.01
C ASN A 998 10.30 1.95 3.73
N SER A 999 11.31 1.73 4.58
CA SER A 999 11.46 0.47 5.32
C SER A 999 12.18 0.65 6.66
N ILE A 1000 11.63 0.04 7.71
CA ILE A 1000 12.29 -0.16 9.02
C ILE A 1000 12.69 -1.63 9.13
N TYR A 1001 13.97 -1.88 9.39
CA TYR A 1001 14.57 -3.19 9.61
C TYR A 1001 14.94 -3.36 11.08
N LEU A 1002 14.17 -4.15 11.82
CA LEU A 1002 14.46 -4.43 13.22
C LEU A 1002 15.61 -5.43 13.37
N ASN A 1003 16.54 -5.14 14.27
CA ASN A 1003 17.72 -5.96 14.54
C ASN A 1003 17.37 -7.22 15.37
N ASN A 1004 18.21 -8.26 15.34
CA ASN A 1004 18.14 -9.42 16.27
C ASN A 1004 19.30 -9.43 17.27
N GLY A 1005 20.05 -8.32 17.34
CA GLY A 1005 21.16 -8.10 18.25
C GLY A 1005 22.54 -8.53 17.77
N ASP A 1006 22.63 -9.21 16.62
CA ASP A 1006 23.86 -9.60 15.94
C ASP A 1006 24.01 -8.97 14.53
N GLY A 1007 23.29 -7.87 14.28
CA GLY A 1007 23.28 -7.16 13.00
C GLY A 1007 22.81 -8.02 11.84
N VAL A 1008 21.97 -9.01 12.14
CA VAL A 1008 21.06 -9.67 11.20
C VAL A 1008 19.67 -9.11 11.49
N PHE A 1009 19.01 -8.59 10.47
CA PHE A 1009 17.70 -7.95 10.57
C PHE A 1009 16.58 -8.97 10.36
N GLY A 1010 15.52 -8.84 11.14
CA GLY A 1010 14.47 -9.86 11.30
C GLY A 1010 13.22 -9.57 10.48
N GLU A 1011 12.19 -9.10 11.16
CA GLU A 1011 10.95 -8.66 10.55
C GLU A 1011 11.11 -7.21 10.07
N VAL A 1012 10.70 -6.93 8.83
CA VAL A 1012 10.57 -5.54 8.35
C VAL A 1012 9.22 -5.03 8.84
N VAL A 1013 9.18 -3.87 9.50
CA VAL A 1013 7.91 -3.29 9.98
C VAL A 1013 7.15 -2.70 8.79
N LEU A 1014 6.21 -3.48 8.26
CA LEU A 1014 5.37 -3.09 7.12
C LEU A 1014 4.14 -2.27 7.57
N ASN A 1015 4.36 -1.11 8.19
CA ASN A 1015 3.28 -0.19 8.55
C ASN A 1015 2.75 0.54 7.29
N SER A 1016 1.43 0.53 7.07
CA SER A 1016 0.77 1.21 5.94
C SER A 1016 1.06 2.72 5.87
N ASP A 1017 1.32 3.33 7.03
CA ASP A 1017 1.38 4.79 7.13
C ASP A 1017 2.80 5.30 6.86
N LEU A 1018 3.79 4.39 6.87
CA LEU A 1018 5.16 4.59 6.36
C LEU A 1018 5.32 4.02 4.94
N ILE A 1019 4.57 2.97 4.59
CA ILE A 1019 4.59 2.31 3.27
C ILE A 1019 3.54 2.92 2.35
N ASN A 1020 3.91 4.06 1.78
CA ASN A 1020 3.26 4.63 0.62
C ASN A 1020 4.11 4.31 -0.63
N PRO A 1021 3.70 3.41 -1.54
CA PRO A 1021 4.49 3.07 -2.74
C PRO A 1021 4.54 4.19 -3.78
N MET A 1022 3.79 5.27 -3.60
CA MET A 1022 3.87 6.52 -4.37
C MET A 1022 4.70 7.60 -3.65
N SER A 1023 5.24 7.32 -2.45
CA SER A 1023 6.14 8.22 -1.72
C SER A 1023 7.34 8.61 -2.57
N LYS A 1024 7.84 9.82 -2.33
CA LYS A 1024 9.20 10.20 -2.72
C LYS A 1024 9.94 10.78 -1.51
N THR A 1025 10.14 9.95 -0.50
CA THR A 1025 10.95 10.30 0.68
C THR A 1025 12.40 10.52 0.26
N MET A 1026 12.87 11.76 0.36
CA MET A 1026 14.25 12.15 0.05
C MET A 1026 15.10 12.42 1.29
N GLY A 1027 14.47 12.70 2.43
CA GLY A 1027 15.17 12.94 3.68
C GLY A 1027 14.30 12.59 4.88
N SER A 1028 14.97 12.28 5.99
CA SER A 1028 14.35 12.07 7.28
C SER A 1028 15.15 12.72 8.40
N ALA A 1029 14.43 13.16 9.43
CA ALA A 1029 14.99 13.59 10.71
C ALA A 1029 14.41 12.71 11.81
N TRP A 1030 15.24 12.29 12.76
CA TRP A 1030 14.86 11.46 13.90
C TRP A 1030 15.31 12.17 15.18
N CYS A 1031 14.41 12.29 16.16
CA CYS A 1031 14.57 13.04 17.40
C CYS A 1031 13.39 12.74 18.35
N ASP A 1032 13.58 12.83 19.66
CA ASP A 1032 12.51 12.82 20.67
C ASP A 1032 11.95 14.25 20.87
N PHE A 1033 10.89 14.64 20.13
CA PHE A 1033 10.36 16.00 20.19
C PHE A 1033 9.41 16.27 21.38
N ASP A 1034 8.98 15.22 22.08
CA ASP A 1034 8.02 15.26 23.21
C ASP A 1034 8.72 15.17 24.58
N LEU A 1035 9.90 14.55 24.63
CA LEU A 1035 10.74 14.21 25.78
C LEU A 1035 10.21 13.04 26.64
N ASP A 1036 9.61 12.00 26.03
CA ASP A 1036 9.23 10.75 26.72
C ASP A 1036 10.25 9.60 26.62
N GLY A 1037 11.13 9.60 25.61
CA GLY A 1037 12.35 8.80 25.54
C GLY A 1037 12.69 8.14 24.21
N ASP A 1038 11.71 7.89 23.34
CA ASP A 1038 11.93 7.31 22.01
C ASP A 1038 11.98 8.34 20.89
N LEU A 1039 12.59 7.94 19.77
CA LEU A 1039 12.79 8.80 18.61
C LEU A 1039 11.53 8.81 17.73
N ASP A 1040 10.92 9.97 17.58
CA ASP A 1040 9.96 10.27 16.52
C ASP A 1040 10.65 10.36 15.16
N LEU A 1041 9.84 10.38 14.10
CA LEU A 1041 10.29 10.54 12.71
C LEU A 1041 9.61 11.73 12.03
N ILE A 1042 10.40 12.56 11.35
CA ILE A 1042 9.92 13.49 10.32
C ILE A 1042 10.39 13.03 8.94
N VAL A 1043 9.45 12.89 8.01
CA VAL A 1043 9.68 12.52 6.61
C VAL A 1043 9.55 13.75 5.70
N GLY A 1044 10.55 13.98 4.85
CA GLY A 1044 10.50 14.91 3.72
C GLY A 1044 10.21 14.19 2.40
N ASP A 1045 8.98 14.34 1.89
CA ASP A 1045 8.47 13.67 0.69
C ASP A 1045 8.17 14.66 -0.46
N SER A 1046 8.75 14.45 -1.65
CA SER A 1046 8.59 15.38 -2.78
C SER A 1046 7.17 15.43 -3.37
N ASN A 1047 6.41 14.34 -3.24
CA ASN A 1047 5.04 14.23 -3.73
C ASN A 1047 4.00 14.71 -2.70
N PHE A 1048 4.27 14.51 -1.40
CA PHE A 1048 3.27 14.70 -0.32
C PHE A 1048 3.60 15.83 0.68
N GLY A 1049 4.84 16.32 0.74
CA GLY A 1049 5.25 17.38 1.67
C GLY A 1049 6.02 16.85 2.88
N VAL A 1050 5.75 17.39 4.07
CA VAL A 1050 6.40 16.93 5.33
C VAL A 1050 5.37 16.28 6.24
N THR A 1051 5.72 15.11 6.77
CA THR A 1051 4.92 14.34 7.73
C THR A 1051 5.71 14.10 9.01
N TYR A 1052 5.07 14.26 10.17
CA TYR A 1052 5.60 13.91 11.49
C TYR A 1052 4.88 12.66 12.02
N TYR A 1053 5.65 11.75 12.62
CA TYR A 1053 5.21 10.49 13.20
C TYR A 1053 5.67 10.41 14.66
N GLU A 1054 4.71 10.43 15.58
CA GLU A 1054 4.85 10.18 17.02
C GLU A 1054 5.14 8.68 17.25
N ASN A 1055 6.19 8.35 18.01
CA ASN A 1055 6.51 6.96 18.42
C ASN A 1055 5.83 6.60 19.77
N ASP A 1056 5.77 5.31 20.15
CA ASP A 1056 5.17 4.88 21.44
C ASP A 1056 5.97 3.79 22.20
N ALA A 1057 7.27 3.66 21.89
CA ALA A 1057 8.15 2.60 22.37
C ALA A 1057 8.50 2.71 23.87
N SER A 1058 8.66 3.91 24.43
CA SER A 1058 8.87 4.16 25.87
C SER A 1058 7.62 3.85 26.70
N GLN A 1059 6.45 3.89 26.06
CA GLN A 1059 5.14 3.70 26.71
C GLN A 1059 4.84 2.22 26.99
N ARG A 1060 5.69 1.29 26.50
CA ARG A 1060 5.60 -0.17 26.72
C ARG A 1060 5.89 -0.53 28.20
N GLU A 1061 5.13 -1.48 28.79
CA GLU A 1061 5.28 -1.84 30.22
C GLU A 1061 6.62 -2.54 30.49
N GLY A 1062 7.63 -1.76 30.90
CA GLY A 1062 8.97 -2.24 31.24
C GLY A 1062 10.09 -1.79 30.30
N ALA A 1063 9.80 -0.92 29.32
CA ALA A 1063 10.85 -0.19 28.62
C ALA A 1063 11.68 0.64 29.61
N GLU A 1064 12.99 0.70 29.40
CA GLU A 1064 13.90 1.65 30.02
C GLU A 1064 14.83 2.21 28.94
N TRP A 1065 15.19 3.50 29.01
CA TRP A 1065 16.02 4.17 28.00
C TRP A 1065 17.09 5.09 28.63
N ILE A 1066 17.98 5.66 27.82
CA ILE A 1066 18.83 6.80 28.19
C ILE A 1066 19.14 7.67 26.96
N ALA A 1067 19.13 9.00 27.16
CA ALA A 1067 19.58 9.99 26.18
C ALA A 1067 20.80 10.74 26.73
N ILE A 1068 21.78 11.08 25.89
CA ILE A 1068 23.08 11.63 26.32
C ILE A 1068 23.54 12.76 25.41
N ASP A 1069 23.66 13.94 25.99
CA ASP A 1069 24.32 15.11 25.39
C ASP A 1069 25.82 15.04 25.73
N VAL A 1070 26.68 15.04 24.71
CA VAL A 1070 28.14 15.09 24.91
C VAL A 1070 28.66 16.48 24.58
N ILE A 1071 29.13 17.19 25.60
CA ILE A 1071 29.54 18.59 25.49
C ILE A 1071 30.95 18.85 26.03
N GLU A 1072 31.57 19.94 25.57
CA GLU A 1072 32.81 20.46 26.13
C GLU A 1072 32.84 22.00 26.25
N PRO A 1073 33.59 22.56 27.22
CA PRO A 1073 33.53 23.98 27.53
C PRO A 1073 34.43 24.84 26.62
N TYR A 1074 33.89 25.92 26.05
CA TYR A 1074 34.68 26.86 25.24
C TYR A 1074 35.19 28.08 26.03
N GLY A 1075 36.51 28.24 26.06
CA GLY A 1075 37.20 29.43 26.55
C GLY A 1075 37.14 29.68 28.08
N ASP A 1076 37.08 30.96 28.46
CA ASP A 1076 36.91 31.45 29.85
C ASP A 1076 35.41 31.71 30.18
N ALA A 1077 34.49 31.29 29.29
CA ALA A 1077 33.05 31.54 29.36
C ALA A 1077 32.28 30.33 29.90
N ASN A 1078 30.97 30.51 30.12
CA ASN A 1078 30.02 29.42 30.34
C ASN A 1078 29.36 29.06 29.00
N ILE A 1079 30.17 28.65 28.02
CA ILE A 1079 29.73 28.16 26.71
C ILE A 1079 30.01 26.66 26.68
N SER A 1080 29.04 25.89 26.19
CA SER A 1080 29.12 24.44 26.01
C SER A 1080 28.94 24.15 24.52
N LEU A 1081 29.90 23.47 23.90
CA LEU A 1081 29.83 23.06 22.51
C LEU A 1081 29.52 21.56 22.42
N THR A 1082 28.73 21.15 21.43
CA THR A 1082 28.51 19.75 21.07
C THR A 1082 29.82 19.11 20.60
N SER A 1083 30.23 18.00 21.22
CA SER A 1083 31.50 17.33 20.92
C SER A 1083 31.39 16.40 19.71
N VAL A 1084 31.33 16.98 18.50
CA VAL A 1084 31.31 16.23 17.23
C VAL A 1084 32.54 15.31 17.11
N GLY A 1085 32.31 14.05 16.71
CA GLY A 1085 33.33 12.99 16.67
C GLY A 1085 33.40 12.15 17.95
N ALA A 1086 32.84 12.62 19.08
CA ALA A 1086 32.92 11.89 20.34
C ALA A 1086 32.15 10.56 20.29
N LYS A 1087 32.82 9.49 20.75
CA LYS A 1087 32.31 8.11 20.76
C LYS A 1087 31.71 7.78 22.13
N VAL A 1088 30.56 7.12 22.14
CA VAL A 1088 29.85 6.71 23.36
C VAL A 1088 29.71 5.19 23.39
N ASP A 1089 30.42 4.54 24.32
CA ASP A 1089 30.42 3.10 24.55
C ASP A 1089 29.43 2.73 25.67
N PHE A 1090 28.45 1.89 25.38
CA PHE A 1090 27.52 1.31 26.36
C PHE A 1090 27.85 -0.17 26.63
N GLU A 1091 28.22 -0.52 27.87
CA GLU A 1091 28.43 -1.91 28.30
C GLU A 1091 27.15 -2.42 28.99
N LEU A 1092 26.46 -3.39 28.40
CA LEU A 1092 25.23 -3.98 28.94
C LEU A 1092 25.49 -5.24 29.78
N SER A 1093 24.59 -5.58 30.71
CA SER A 1093 24.79 -6.70 31.64
C SER A 1093 24.70 -8.11 31.03
N ASN A 1094 24.19 -8.22 29.80
CA ASN A 1094 24.26 -9.41 28.95
C ASN A 1094 25.70 -9.65 28.43
N GLY A 1095 26.53 -8.60 28.38
CA GLY A 1095 27.90 -8.60 27.86
C GLY A 1095 28.05 -8.04 26.44
N LYS A 1096 26.99 -7.44 25.85
CA LYS A 1096 27.07 -6.66 24.62
C LYS A 1096 27.74 -5.32 24.90
N LEU A 1097 28.52 -4.83 23.93
CA LEU A 1097 29.04 -3.48 23.86
C LEU A 1097 28.31 -2.81 22.69
N ILE A 1098 27.83 -1.58 22.84
CA ILE A 1098 27.23 -0.81 21.72
C ILE A 1098 27.94 0.53 21.64
N ARG A 1099 28.41 0.89 20.44
CA ARG A 1099 29.00 2.19 20.16
C ARG A 1099 28.10 3.07 19.28
N GLN A 1100 27.93 4.32 19.73
CA GLN A 1100 27.40 5.41 18.91
C GLN A 1100 28.41 6.58 18.85
N ILE A 1101 28.16 7.54 17.95
CA ILE A 1101 29.04 8.68 17.71
C ILE A 1101 28.23 9.96 17.43
N VAL A 1102 28.67 11.07 18.03
CA VAL A 1102 28.10 12.41 17.79
C VAL A 1102 28.55 12.91 16.42
N LYS A 1103 27.58 13.26 15.56
CA LYS A 1103 27.78 13.53 14.12
C LYS A 1103 26.86 14.64 13.65
N ILE A 1104 27.35 15.54 12.79
CA ILE A 1104 26.54 16.59 12.16
C ILE A 1104 26.57 16.39 10.64
N GLY A 1105 25.42 15.99 10.09
CA GLY A 1105 25.27 15.58 8.69
C GLY A 1105 25.62 14.11 8.45
N SER A 1106 24.69 13.39 7.79
CA SER A 1106 24.93 12.04 7.24
C SER A 1106 23.94 11.69 6.13
N GLY A 1107 22.67 12.09 6.30
CA GLY A 1107 21.62 11.93 5.31
C GLY A 1107 21.79 12.76 4.02
N PHE A 1108 21.02 12.41 3.00
CA PHE A 1108 21.01 13.15 1.72
C PHE A 1108 20.30 14.50 1.87
N SER A 1109 19.01 14.47 2.19
CA SER A 1109 18.14 15.64 2.35
C SER A 1109 17.49 15.64 3.75
N GLY A 1110 18.12 14.96 4.70
CA GLY A 1110 17.70 14.81 6.10
C GLY A 1110 18.88 15.01 7.06
N SER A 1111 18.65 15.72 8.17
CA SER A 1111 19.62 15.89 9.25
C SER A 1111 18.97 15.59 10.60
N LYS A 1112 19.75 15.00 11.51
CA LYS A 1112 19.32 14.43 12.80
C LYS A 1112 19.85 15.29 13.95
N ASP A 1113 19.30 15.07 15.13
CA ASP A 1113 19.87 15.56 16.39
C ASP A 1113 21.25 14.90 16.64
N THR A 1114 22.06 15.57 17.46
CA THR A 1114 23.36 15.14 17.97
C THR A 1114 23.30 14.33 19.27
N THR A 1115 22.16 14.31 19.96
CA THR A 1115 21.91 13.52 21.17
C THR A 1115 22.01 12.01 20.91
N ILE A 1116 22.65 11.28 21.83
CA ILE A 1116 22.81 9.82 21.73
C ILE A 1116 21.72 9.09 22.53
N HIS A 1117 20.79 8.41 21.85
CA HIS A 1117 19.69 7.64 22.45
C HIS A 1117 19.96 6.13 22.43
N LEU A 1118 19.61 5.41 23.50
CA LEU A 1118 19.66 3.95 23.55
C LEU A 1118 18.61 3.37 24.52
N GLY A 1119 17.87 2.36 24.07
CA GLY A 1119 16.97 1.53 24.88
C GLY A 1119 17.70 0.40 25.64
N ILE A 1120 17.06 -0.16 26.65
CA ILE A 1120 17.66 -1.10 27.60
C ILE A 1120 16.84 -2.41 27.61
N PRO A 1121 17.41 -3.55 27.19
CA PRO A 1121 16.64 -4.79 26.97
C PRO A 1121 15.99 -5.34 28.25
N GLU A 1122 14.79 -5.95 28.13
CA GLU A 1122 13.95 -6.36 29.27
C GLU A 1122 14.70 -7.24 30.28
N GLY A 1123 15.02 -6.66 31.45
CA GLY A 1123 15.68 -7.35 32.56
C GLY A 1123 17.21 -7.35 32.53
N GLU A 1124 17.82 -6.68 31.56
CA GLU A 1124 19.24 -6.30 31.58
C GLU A 1124 19.42 -4.91 32.22
N SER A 1125 20.62 -4.33 32.12
CA SER A 1125 21.00 -3.05 32.75
C SER A 1125 22.33 -2.53 32.21
N ILE A 1126 22.54 -1.22 32.23
CA ILE A 1126 23.84 -0.61 31.89
C ILE A 1126 24.85 -0.90 33.01
N VAL A 1127 25.95 -1.57 32.66
CA VAL A 1127 27.11 -1.81 33.53
C VAL A 1127 27.98 -0.56 33.59
N SER A 1128 28.31 -0.01 32.43
CA SER A 1128 29.01 1.27 32.31
C SER A 1128 28.73 2.02 31.01
N ILE A 1129 28.90 3.34 31.06
CA ILE A 1129 29.02 4.22 29.90
C ILE A 1129 30.47 4.72 29.88
N THR A 1130 31.11 4.72 28.71
CA THR A 1130 32.38 5.43 28.48
C THR A 1130 32.21 6.42 27.33
N VAL A 1131 32.33 7.72 27.60
CA VAL A 1131 32.45 8.74 26.56
C VAL A 1131 33.93 8.96 26.27
N ILE A 1132 34.28 9.05 24.99
CA ILE A 1132 35.63 9.23 24.47
C ILE A 1132 35.61 10.42 23.51
N TRP A 1133 36.33 11.50 23.86
CA TRP A 1133 36.51 12.66 22.98
C TRP A 1133 37.70 12.48 22.05
N ASN A 1134 37.74 13.25 20.97
CA ASN A 1134 38.72 13.17 19.88
C ASN A 1134 40.16 13.42 20.39
N ASP A 1135 40.33 14.23 21.45
CA ASP A 1135 41.61 14.47 22.13
C ASP A 1135 42.09 13.32 23.05
N GLY A 1136 41.30 12.25 23.15
CA GLY A 1136 41.56 11.08 24.00
C GLY A 1136 41.19 11.29 25.48
N ALA A 1137 40.37 12.30 25.82
CA ALA A 1137 39.73 12.36 27.12
C ALA A 1137 38.70 11.22 27.28
N GLU A 1138 38.58 10.66 28.50
CA GLU A 1138 37.61 9.62 28.86
C GLU A 1138 36.74 10.07 30.04
N ALA A 1139 35.42 9.92 29.93
CA ALA A 1139 34.48 9.99 31.05
C ALA A 1139 33.83 8.62 31.25
N TYR A 1140 34.03 8.00 32.42
CA TYR A 1140 33.50 6.68 32.74
C TYR A 1140 32.47 6.76 33.88
N ILE A 1141 31.27 6.23 33.62
CA ILE A 1141 30.12 6.23 34.52
C ILE A 1141 29.71 4.77 34.76
N SER A 1142 29.83 4.27 35.99
CA SER A 1142 29.39 2.91 36.34
C SER A 1142 27.97 2.89 36.88
N GLN A 1143 27.12 2.01 36.36
CA GLN A 1143 25.73 1.81 36.80
C GLN A 1143 24.93 3.12 36.86
N PRO A 1144 24.74 3.82 35.72
CA PRO A 1144 23.86 4.99 35.63
C PRO A 1144 22.42 4.67 36.03
N GLU A 1145 21.63 5.70 36.34
CA GLU A 1145 20.17 5.60 36.43
C GLU A 1145 19.59 5.77 35.01
N THR A 1146 18.53 5.03 34.70
CA THR A 1146 17.82 4.99 33.39
C THR A 1146 16.59 5.91 33.40
N ASN A 1147 16.00 6.13 32.21
CA ASN A 1147 14.85 7.01 31.95
C ASN A 1147 15.14 8.49 32.27
N GLN A 1148 16.22 9.01 31.67
CA GLN A 1148 16.64 10.39 31.79
C GLN A 1148 17.56 10.81 30.62
N TYR A 1149 17.57 12.13 30.37
CA TYR A 1149 18.63 12.82 29.65
C TYR A 1149 19.86 13.04 30.56
N LEU A 1150 21.06 12.97 30.01
CA LEU A 1150 22.32 13.02 30.77
C LEU A 1150 23.41 13.87 30.07
N GLU A 1151 23.51 15.13 30.48
CA GLU A 1151 24.59 16.06 30.09
C GLU A 1151 25.98 15.60 30.59
N ILE A 1152 26.81 15.06 29.70
CA ILE A 1152 28.21 14.66 29.96
C ILE A 1152 29.16 15.76 29.46
N ASP A 1153 29.89 16.38 30.41
CA ASP A 1153 30.74 17.55 30.17
C ASP A 1153 32.21 17.20 30.46
N LYS A 1154 33.06 17.35 29.44
CA LYS A 1154 34.52 17.12 29.45
C LYS A 1154 35.26 17.80 30.61
N SER A 1155 34.69 18.84 31.22
CA SER A 1155 35.25 19.59 32.36
C SER A 1155 35.09 18.91 33.74
N LYS A 1156 34.15 17.98 33.89
CA LYS A 1156 33.78 17.38 35.20
C LYS A 1156 34.75 16.25 35.60
N GLU A 1157 34.97 16.06 36.91
CA GLU A 1157 35.76 14.92 37.43
C GLU A 1157 34.92 13.62 37.44
N TYR A 1158 35.17 12.72 36.48
CA TYR A 1158 34.59 11.37 36.44
C TYR A 1158 35.50 10.32 37.12
N ASP A 1159 34.96 9.13 37.36
CA ASP A 1159 35.78 7.97 37.77
C ASP A 1159 36.62 7.49 36.58
N SER A 1160 37.76 6.83 36.84
CA SER A 1160 38.54 6.17 35.79
C SER A 1160 38.15 4.70 35.66
N LYS A 1161 38.10 4.14 34.43
CA LYS A 1161 37.74 2.73 34.12
C LYS A 1161 38.47 1.71 35.04
N ALA A 1162 39.78 1.88 35.24
CA ALA A 1162 40.62 1.05 36.12
C ALA A 1162 40.38 1.19 37.65
N LEU A 1163 39.58 2.18 38.06
CA LEU A 1163 39.07 2.35 39.44
C LEU A 1163 37.64 1.81 39.56
N GLY A 1164 36.81 2.00 38.53
CA GLY A 1164 35.47 1.41 38.37
C GLY A 1164 35.48 -0.12 38.44
N GLU A 1165 36.34 -0.78 37.64
CA GLU A 1165 36.57 -2.23 37.74
C GLU A 1165 36.92 -2.66 39.17
N GLN A 1166 37.79 -1.90 39.84
CA GLN A 1166 38.17 -2.17 41.23
C GLN A 1166 37.03 -1.94 42.22
N ILE A 1167 35.97 -1.22 41.88
CA ILE A 1167 34.76 -1.06 42.71
C ILE A 1167 33.79 -2.22 42.42
N ALA A 1168 33.53 -2.55 41.15
CA ALA A 1168 32.73 -3.70 40.74
C ALA A 1168 33.25 -5.02 41.36
N ASP A 1169 34.56 -5.25 41.32
CA ASP A 1169 35.20 -6.45 41.89
C ASP A 1169 35.18 -6.46 43.45
N LYS A 1170 34.94 -5.30 44.10
CA LYS A 1170 34.63 -5.23 45.55
C LYS A 1170 33.16 -5.50 45.84
N VAL A 1171 32.23 -5.05 44.98
CA VAL A 1171 30.78 -5.31 45.09
C VAL A 1171 30.47 -6.80 44.89
N ARG A 1172 31.20 -7.48 43.98
CA ARG A 1172 31.14 -8.94 43.79
C ARG A 1172 31.52 -9.77 45.04
N VAL A 1173 32.00 -9.16 46.13
CA VAL A 1173 32.34 -9.82 47.42
C VAL A 1173 31.25 -9.65 48.51
N LEU A 1174 29.95 -9.60 48.17
CA LEU A 1174 28.85 -9.66 49.17
C LEU A 1174 27.81 -10.82 49.13
N PRO A 1175 27.89 -11.90 48.34
CA PRO A 1175 26.90 -12.98 48.37
C PRO A 1175 27.10 -14.02 49.50
N LEU A 1176 27.62 -13.64 50.68
CA LEU A 1176 27.81 -14.58 51.82
C LEU A 1176 26.86 -14.36 53.01
N ALA A 1177 26.14 -13.24 53.08
CA ALA A 1177 25.25 -12.93 54.22
C ALA A 1177 23.85 -13.58 54.09
N ILE A 1178 23.30 -13.65 52.88
CA ILE A 1178 21.86 -13.95 52.65
C ILE A 1178 21.55 -15.45 52.77
N LEU A 1179 22.47 -16.35 52.37
CA LEU A 1179 22.29 -17.81 52.51
C LEU A 1179 22.11 -18.29 53.97
N LEU A 1180 22.63 -17.53 54.95
CA LEU A 1180 22.47 -17.84 56.38
C LEU A 1180 21.08 -17.51 56.93
N ILE A 1181 20.29 -16.68 56.23
CA ILE A 1181 18.93 -16.32 56.66
C ILE A 1181 17.93 -17.39 56.21
N PHE A 1182 17.94 -17.77 54.93
CA PHE A 1182 17.01 -18.78 54.39
C PHE A 1182 17.15 -20.16 55.03
N SER A 1183 18.38 -20.57 55.35
CA SER A 1183 18.66 -21.85 56.03
C SER A 1183 18.09 -21.91 57.47
N SER A 1184 17.80 -20.77 58.11
CA SER A 1184 17.18 -20.71 59.44
C SER A 1184 15.66 -20.92 59.42
N LEU A 1185 14.97 -20.39 58.40
CA LEU A 1185 13.51 -20.42 58.28
C LEU A 1185 12.97 -21.82 57.96
N PHE A 1186 13.68 -22.59 57.14
CA PHE A 1186 13.24 -23.93 56.73
C PHE A 1186 13.25 -24.94 57.90
N ILE A 1187 14.19 -24.78 58.85
CA ILE A 1187 14.29 -25.65 60.04
C ILE A 1187 13.16 -25.36 61.03
N TYR A 1188 12.72 -24.10 61.17
CA TYR A 1188 11.68 -23.73 62.14
C TYR A 1188 10.32 -24.38 61.81
N LYS A 1189 9.98 -24.47 60.52
CA LYS A 1189 8.68 -24.99 60.04
C LYS A 1189 8.53 -26.51 60.16
N LEU A 1190 9.63 -27.26 60.33
CA LEU A 1190 9.65 -28.73 60.41
C LEU A 1190 9.62 -29.29 61.84
N VAL A 1191 9.92 -28.50 62.87
CA VAL A 1191 10.11 -29.01 64.25
C VAL A 1191 8.89 -28.74 65.17
N PHE A 1192 8.12 -27.66 64.94
CA PHE A 1192 6.99 -27.29 65.81
C PHE A 1192 5.71 -26.98 65.03
N GLY A 1193 4.91 -28.01 64.75
CA GLY A 1193 3.64 -27.87 64.02
C GLY A 1193 2.50 -28.84 64.41
N SER A 1194 2.63 -29.61 65.50
CA SER A 1194 1.62 -30.61 65.90
C SER A 1194 1.04 -30.35 67.28
N LYS A 1195 -0.14 -29.71 67.33
CA LYS A 1195 -1.23 -30.00 68.29
C LYS A 1195 -2.54 -29.28 67.96
N ARG A 1196 -3.61 -30.08 67.97
CA ARG A 1196 -5.03 -29.75 67.91
C ARG A 1196 -5.43 -28.51 68.75
N ASN A 1197 -6.34 -27.70 68.22
CA ASN A 1197 -7.78 -27.95 68.37
C ASN A 1197 -8.52 -27.67 67.05
#